data_AF-A0A0V0G4Q1-F1
#
_entry.id   AF-A0A0V0G4Q1-F1
#
_cell.length_a   1.000
_cell.length_b   1.000
_cell.length_c   1.000
_cell.angle_alpha   90.00
_cell.angle_beta   90.00
_cell.angle_gamma   90.00
#
_symmetry.space_group_name_H-M   'P 1'
#
loop_
_entity.id
_entity.type
_entity.pdbx_description
1 polymer ?
#
loop_
_entity_poly.entity_id
_entity_poly.type
_entity_poly.pdbx_seq_one_letter_code
_entity_poly.pdbx_strand_id
1 'polypeptide(L)'
;ALKVSSVNLYAVVNAKAHRTFKYEAVHLEPPAHIFRRGQEFVFDVVFSDRAYSEMADKLRVLMFYEDETNLRTARGGAWLTNQQEELDDMENWSLRLISKEGNSIKLKMRTTINCPIGSWKLTIKTALKSTIGTSTYEHPESIFILLNPWHGEDEVYMPDTHLLEEYVMNDIGKVYTGNKGRHWLFGQFEAHILPACRKLLKESGLSFNDKGDPVQLARMISKMVNSNDDEGVLTGNWSGYYFNGTSPSMWTGSSPILKEYLENGGGVKYGQCWVFAAVTCTVCRALGMPARVVTNLNSAHDTDSTLTIDKFFTADGDVDEASDSVWNFHVWNDVWMSRRDLPSGYGGWQAIDATPQEHSEGVFQCGPASVEAIKRGEVGYQYDMPFILAEVNADLIDWQEDEEALLGYRKIKMNFTHVGQKLLTKKPHIFDPCGDRDRDDVMNDYKDPEGSKEERLSLLRAAFKCGDKACEYFEVDKAREIEEIKFAIHDVETIFIGKGFTLAVDMENTVDKKRTVQIALTLWSIYYTGVKGHTVKKVCETIEIPPKEKKQLKVEVTLEEYLDKLVEFSLLKTHVIATVEETKQTWAGEDEFQIAKPSLTIETEGNLELDKPGKLFFIFTNPLNKKLTECQLAFECPGLVKHQKIPFRDTLPKETIKIETPVTPTSKGKLALVAIFFSKELHEILGSASIDVA
;
A
#
# COMPACT_ATOMS: atom_id res chain seq x y z
N ALA A 1 -0.57 -31.70 35.05
CA ALA A 1 -0.97 -30.82 33.93
C ALA A 1 -1.53 -31.68 32.81
N LEU A 2 -2.44 -31.12 32.01
CA LEU A 2 -3.00 -31.79 30.82
C LEU A 2 -1.91 -32.27 29.87
N LYS A 3 -2.03 -33.49 29.37
CA LYS A 3 -1.08 -34.05 28.38
C LYS A 3 -1.69 -34.05 27.00
N VAL A 4 -1.24 -33.13 26.15
CA VAL A 4 -1.67 -33.07 24.74
C VAL A 4 -1.18 -34.32 24.01
N SER A 5 -2.11 -35.04 23.38
CA SER A 5 -1.81 -36.20 22.53
C SER A 5 -1.66 -35.84 21.07
N SER A 6 -2.51 -34.94 20.56
CA SER A 6 -2.50 -34.52 19.17
C SER A 6 -3.09 -33.12 19.00
N VAL A 7 -2.67 -32.46 17.92
CA VAL A 7 -3.19 -31.17 17.46
C VAL A 7 -3.59 -31.33 15.99
N ASN A 8 -4.80 -30.89 15.64
CA ASN A 8 -5.27 -30.84 14.26
C ASN A 8 -5.49 -29.38 13.85
N LEU A 9 -4.60 -28.87 12.99
CA LEU A 9 -4.63 -27.50 12.50
C LEU A 9 -5.56 -27.28 11.30
N TYR A 10 -6.28 -28.30 10.84
CA TYR A 10 -7.28 -28.19 9.77
C TYR A 10 -6.78 -27.47 8.51
N ALA A 11 -5.61 -27.86 8.00
CA ALA A 11 -4.90 -27.22 6.89
C ALA A 11 -5.84 -26.73 5.77
N VAL A 12 -6.62 -27.64 5.18
CA VAL A 12 -7.55 -27.34 4.07
C VAL A 12 -8.68 -26.37 4.45
N VAL A 13 -9.26 -26.51 5.66
CA VAL A 13 -10.38 -25.67 6.10
C VAL A 13 -9.90 -24.24 6.33
N ASN A 14 -8.80 -24.09 7.06
CA ASN A 14 -8.19 -22.79 7.29
C ASN A 14 -7.68 -22.19 5.97
N ALA A 15 -7.09 -22.98 5.08
CA ALA A 15 -6.61 -22.47 3.81
C ALA A 15 -7.72 -21.86 2.92
N LYS A 16 -8.94 -22.42 2.98
CA LYS A 16 -10.10 -21.81 2.32
C LYS A 16 -10.47 -20.47 2.95
N ALA A 17 -10.51 -20.39 4.27
CA ALA A 17 -10.82 -19.15 5.00
C ALA A 17 -9.76 -18.06 4.76
N HIS A 18 -8.49 -18.44 4.72
CA HIS A 18 -7.35 -17.53 4.53
C HIS A 18 -7.01 -17.26 3.06
N ARG A 19 -7.77 -17.81 2.10
CA ARG A 19 -7.50 -17.66 0.66
C ARG A 19 -6.08 -18.11 0.29
N THR A 20 -5.68 -19.26 0.83
CA THR A 20 -4.41 -19.96 0.57
C THR A 20 -4.65 -21.39 0.07
N PHE A 21 -5.90 -21.74 -0.24
CA PHE A 21 -6.26 -23.07 -0.76
C PHE A 21 -5.67 -23.40 -2.15
N LYS A 22 -5.27 -22.39 -2.94
CA LYS A 22 -4.66 -22.61 -4.26
C LYS A 22 -3.23 -23.16 -4.17
N TYR A 23 -2.49 -22.92 -3.08
CA TYR A 23 -1.13 -23.42 -2.93
C TYR A 23 -1.15 -24.95 -2.95
N GLU A 24 -0.41 -25.54 -3.90
CA GLU A 24 -0.29 -26.98 -4.09
C GLU A 24 0.13 -27.69 -2.80
N ALA A 25 1.02 -27.06 -2.03
CA ALA A 25 1.52 -27.58 -0.75
C ALA A 25 0.42 -27.89 0.28
N VAL A 26 -0.76 -27.26 0.20
CA VAL A 26 -1.91 -27.56 1.08
C VAL A 26 -2.53 -28.92 0.80
N HIS A 27 -2.31 -29.46 -0.40
CA HIS A 27 -2.89 -30.73 -0.87
C HIS A 27 -1.90 -31.90 -0.86
N LEU A 28 -0.66 -31.65 -0.41
CA LEU A 28 0.36 -32.67 -0.22
C LEU A 28 0.16 -33.42 1.11
N GLU A 29 0.91 -34.50 1.30
CA GLU A 29 0.91 -35.29 2.52
C GLU A 29 2.33 -35.29 3.16
N PRO A 30 2.51 -34.72 4.36
CA PRO A 30 1.51 -33.99 5.15
C PRO A 30 1.14 -32.62 4.52
N PRO A 31 -0.08 -32.10 4.76
CA PRO A 31 -0.51 -30.84 4.19
C PRO A 31 0.16 -29.64 4.85
N ALA A 32 0.58 -28.67 4.06
CA ALA A 32 1.15 -27.43 4.59
C ALA A 32 0.07 -26.53 5.22
N HIS A 33 0.38 -25.96 6.38
CA HIS A 33 -0.48 -24.98 7.05
C HIS A 33 -0.09 -23.58 6.61
N ILE A 34 -0.90 -22.93 5.77
CA ILE A 34 -0.58 -21.61 5.22
C ILE A 34 -1.68 -20.63 5.61
N PHE A 35 -1.34 -19.65 6.43
CA PHE A 35 -2.27 -18.65 6.97
C PHE A 35 -1.85 -17.24 6.56
N ARG A 36 -2.79 -16.29 6.66
CA ARG A 36 -2.54 -14.86 6.51
C ARG A 36 -2.61 -14.18 7.87
N ARG A 37 -1.67 -13.27 8.14
CA ARG A 37 -1.60 -12.54 9.41
C ARG A 37 -2.87 -11.74 9.71
N GLY A 38 -3.10 -11.44 10.99
CA GLY A 38 -4.27 -10.71 11.48
C GLY A 38 -5.60 -11.47 11.36
N GLN A 39 -5.65 -12.60 10.67
CA GLN A 39 -6.85 -13.40 10.53
C GLN A 39 -6.83 -14.62 11.48
N GLU A 40 -7.99 -14.93 12.04
CA GLU A 40 -8.14 -16.06 12.94
C GLU A 40 -8.14 -17.41 12.22
N PHE A 41 -7.40 -18.40 12.74
CA PHE A 41 -7.43 -19.81 12.32
C PHE A 41 -7.90 -20.73 13.45
N VAL A 42 -8.51 -21.86 13.11
CA VAL A 42 -9.08 -22.83 14.08
C VAL A 42 -8.25 -24.10 14.17
N PHE A 43 -8.17 -24.70 15.36
CA PHE A 43 -7.52 -25.99 15.56
C PHE A 43 -8.04 -26.74 16.78
N ASP A 44 -7.93 -28.06 16.74
CA ASP A 44 -8.32 -28.91 17.86
C ASP A 44 -7.09 -29.38 18.63
N VAL A 45 -7.25 -29.46 19.95
CA VAL A 45 -6.27 -30.04 20.87
C VAL A 45 -6.95 -31.21 21.56
N VAL A 46 -6.34 -32.40 21.47
CA VAL A 46 -6.81 -33.61 22.15
C VAL A 46 -5.88 -33.93 23.31
N PHE A 47 -6.45 -34.23 24.48
CA PHE A 47 -5.73 -34.60 25.68
C PHE A 47 -5.83 -36.11 25.95
N SER A 48 -4.71 -36.70 26.38
CA SER A 48 -4.62 -38.14 26.67
C SER A 48 -5.10 -38.53 28.06
N ASP A 49 -5.05 -37.62 29.02
CA ASP A 49 -5.24 -37.93 30.44
C ASP A 49 -6.63 -37.55 30.96
N ARG A 50 -7.13 -36.35 30.65
CA ARG A 50 -8.46 -35.89 31.11
C ARG A 50 -8.98 -34.69 30.32
N ALA A 51 -10.25 -34.35 30.54
CA ALA A 51 -10.88 -33.15 30.01
C ALA A 51 -10.28 -31.85 30.57
N TYR A 52 -10.26 -30.80 29.72
CA TYR A 52 -9.87 -29.44 30.10
C TYR A 52 -10.84 -28.82 31.10
N SER A 53 -10.33 -28.15 32.14
CA SER A 53 -11.13 -27.41 33.13
C SER A 53 -10.59 -26.00 33.31
N GLU A 54 -11.41 -25.00 32.96
CA GLU A 54 -11.05 -23.57 33.13
C GLU A 54 -10.69 -23.21 34.59
N MET A 55 -11.26 -23.92 35.57
CA MET A 55 -10.97 -23.68 36.99
C MET A 55 -9.61 -24.24 37.43
N ALA A 56 -9.10 -25.29 36.77
CA ALA A 56 -7.90 -26.00 37.21
C ALA A 56 -6.69 -25.80 36.28
N ASP A 57 -6.93 -25.54 34.99
CA ASP A 57 -5.92 -25.58 33.94
C ASP A 57 -5.54 -24.18 33.45
N LYS A 58 -4.27 -24.05 33.07
CA LYS A 58 -3.76 -22.97 32.22
C LYS A 58 -3.23 -23.59 30.93
N LEU A 59 -3.56 -22.96 29.81
CA LEU A 59 -3.08 -23.33 28.49
C LEU A 59 -2.51 -22.09 27.80
N ARG A 60 -1.33 -22.26 27.21
CA ARG A 60 -0.68 -21.25 26.38
C ARG A 60 -0.19 -21.88 25.10
N VAL A 61 -0.39 -21.20 23.98
CA VAL A 61 0.28 -21.51 22.72
C VAL A 61 1.50 -20.60 22.59
N LEU A 62 2.63 -21.16 22.17
CA LEU A 62 3.86 -20.46 21.88
C LEU A 62 4.20 -20.67 20.41
N MET A 63 4.59 -19.58 19.74
CA MET A 63 4.99 -19.57 18.34
C MET A 63 6.47 -19.20 18.24
N PHE A 64 7.23 -20.03 17.54
CA PHE A 64 8.67 -19.85 17.32
C PHE A 64 8.94 -19.63 15.84
N TYR A 65 9.70 -18.60 15.51
CA TYR A 65 10.12 -18.34 14.13
C TYR A 65 11.25 -19.31 13.76
N GLU A 66 11.07 -20.12 12.71
CA GLU A 66 11.97 -21.26 12.46
C GLU A 66 13.39 -20.86 12.05
N ASP A 67 13.53 -19.75 11.35
CA ASP A 67 14.78 -19.37 10.69
C ASP A 67 15.67 -18.43 11.54
N GLU A 68 15.33 -18.18 12.82
CA GLU A 68 16.19 -17.45 13.75
C GLU A 68 17.25 -18.36 14.38
N THR A 69 18.50 -17.86 14.43
CA THR A 69 19.58 -18.48 15.19
C THR A 69 19.35 -18.24 16.69
N ASN A 70 19.14 -19.31 17.46
CA ASN A 70 18.74 -19.36 18.88
C ASN A 70 17.22 -19.33 19.16
N LEU A 71 16.53 -20.42 18.76
CA LEU A 71 15.12 -20.77 19.06
C LEU A 71 14.72 -20.83 20.56
N ARG A 72 15.49 -20.25 21.49
CA ARG A 72 15.23 -20.35 22.93
C ARG A 72 14.06 -19.51 23.41
N THR A 73 13.60 -18.54 22.61
CA THR A 73 12.53 -17.62 22.99
C THR A 73 11.41 -17.65 21.96
N ALA A 74 10.17 -17.83 22.44
CA ALA A 74 8.99 -17.70 21.58
C ALA A 74 8.84 -16.25 21.13
N ARG A 75 8.56 -16.05 19.84
CA ARG A 75 8.33 -14.73 19.23
C ARG A 75 6.85 -14.36 19.16
N GLY A 76 5.96 -15.32 19.42
CA GLY A 76 4.53 -15.08 19.48
C GLY A 76 3.78 -16.11 20.33
N GLY A 77 2.46 -16.01 20.28
CA GLY A 77 1.53 -16.90 20.97
C GLY A 77 0.87 -16.27 22.19
N ALA A 78 -0.23 -16.87 22.62
CA ALA A 78 -1.17 -16.29 23.56
C ALA A 78 -1.62 -17.27 24.65
N TRP A 79 -2.06 -16.71 25.77
CA TRP A 79 -2.78 -17.47 26.78
C TRP A 79 -4.24 -17.67 26.35
N LEU A 80 -4.82 -18.81 26.73
CA LEU A 80 -6.25 -19.02 26.52
C LEU A 80 -7.04 -18.04 27.40
N THR A 81 -7.84 -17.20 26.76
CA THR A 81 -8.62 -16.13 27.41
C THR A 81 -10.06 -16.10 26.89
N ASN A 82 -10.95 -15.58 27.74
CA ASN A 82 -12.34 -15.27 27.39
C ASN A 82 -12.61 -13.74 27.43
N GLN A 83 -11.57 -12.93 27.65
CA GLN A 83 -11.69 -11.48 27.74
C GLN A 83 -11.78 -10.87 26.36
N GLN A 84 -12.91 -10.24 26.04
CA GLN A 84 -13.17 -9.69 24.71
C GLN A 84 -12.16 -8.61 24.31
N GLU A 85 -11.71 -7.78 25.26
CA GLU A 85 -10.69 -6.73 25.03
C GLU A 85 -9.36 -7.33 24.51
N GLU A 86 -8.87 -8.41 25.12
CA GLU A 86 -7.66 -9.11 24.65
C GLU A 86 -7.86 -9.80 23.29
N LEU A 87 -9.10 -10.20 22.98
CA LEU A 87 -9.45 -10.84 21.72
C LEU A 87 -9.59 -9.83 20.58
N ASP A 88 -9.95 -8.59 20.86
CA ASP A 88 -10.14 -7.53 19.87
C ASP A 88 -8.83 -6.77 19.57
N ASP A 89 -7.83 -6.83 20.45
CA ASP A 89 -6.54 -6.15 20.28
C ASP A 89 -5.67 -6.76 19.14
N MET A 90 -5.64 -6.07 18.00
CA MET A 90 -4.92 -6.47 16.78
C MET A 90 -3.40 -6.42 16.90
N GLU A 91 -2.86 -5.72 17.91
CA GLU A 91 -1.42 -5.64 18.19
C GLU A 91 -0.91 -6.85 18.99
N ASN A 92 -1.83 -7.67 19.52
CA ASN A 92 -1.50 -8.85 20.32
C ASN A 92 -2.01 -10.15 19.68
N TRP A 93 -1.26 -11.23 19.92
CA TRP A 93 -1.75 -12.57 19.61
C TRP A 93 -2.93 -12.89 20.52
N SER A 94 -3.99 -13.48 19.97
CA SER A 94 -5.17 -13.85 20.75
C SER A 94 -5.48 -15.33 20.62
N LEU A 95 -6.04 -15.93 21.68
CA LEU A 95 -6.41 -17.35 21.72
C LEU A 95 -7.69 -17.53 22.55
N ARG A 96 -8.75 -18.05 21.91
CA ARG A 96 -10.05 -18.30 22.56
C ARG A 96 -10.52 -19.73 22.41
N LEU A 97 -11.33 -20.17 23.38
CA LEU A 97 -12.04 -21.44 23.37
C LEU A 97 -13.32 -21.31 22.52
N ILE A 98 -13.53 -22.20 21.56
CA ILE A 98 -14.77 -22.28 20.78
C ILE A 98 -15.72 -23.31 21.39
N SER A 99 -15.22 -24.53 21.61
CA SER A 99 -16.03 -25.63 22.15
C SER A 99 -15.16 -26.63 22.90
N LYS A 100 -15.82 -27.43 23.75
CA LYS A 100 -15.22 -28.50 24.53
C LYS A 100 -16.07 -29.75 24.40
N GLU A 101 -15.46 -30.86 24.01
CA GLU A 101 -16.11 -32.15 23.83
C GLU A 101 -15.22 -33.25 24.41
N GLY A 102 -15.61 -33.77 25.58
CA GLY A 102 -14.83 -34.78 26.30
C GLY A 102 -13.40 -34.30 26.59
N ASN A 103 -12.42 -35.03 26.06
CA ASN A 103 -10.98 -34.73 26.18
C ASN A 103 -10.45 -33.86 25.03
N SER A 104 -11.31 -33.32 24.17
CA SER A 104 -10.93 -32.41 23.10
C SER A 104 -11.47 -31.01 23.35
N ILE A 105 -10.68 -30.02 22.96
CA ILE A 105 -11.12 -28.63 22.87
C ILE A 105 -10.82 -28.10 21.47
N LYS A 106 -11.73 -27.25 20.98
CA LYS A 106 -11.56 -26.48 19.75
C LYS A 106 -11.18 -25.06 20.10
N LEU A 107 -10.07 -24.60 19.54
CA LEU A 107 -9.49 -23.29 19.79
C LEU A 107 -9.51 -22.44 18.51
N LYS A 108 -9.49 -21.12 18.71
CA LYS A 108 -9.30 -20.13 17.65
C LYS A 108 -8.18 -19.19 18.03
N MET A 109 -7.24 -18.94 17.12
CA MET A 109 -6.07 -18.11 17.36
C MET A 109 -5.89 -17.07 16.27
N ARG A 110 -5.47 -15.86 16.64
CA ARG A 110 -5.11 -14.76 15.74
C ARG A 110 -3.65 -14.37 15.96
N THR A 111 -2.95 -14.05 14.88
CA THR A 111 -1.63 -13.39 14.94
C THR A 111 -1.81 -11.89 15.16
N THR A 112 -0.72 -11.17 15.47
CA THR A 112 -0.75 -9.69 15.36
C THR A 112 -0.90 -9.27 13.90
N ILE A 113 -1.37 -8.04 13.66
CA ILE A 113 -1.55 -7.50 12.30
C ILE A 113 -0.20 -7.27 11.58
N ASN A 114 0.86 -6.98 12.32
CA ASN A 114 2.23 -6.78 11.85
C ASN A 114 3.11 -8.04 11.97
N CYS A 115 2.50 -9.22 12.16
CA CYS A 115 3.25 -10.46 12.38
C CYS A 115 4.24 -10.73 11.24
N PRO A 116 5.52 -11.02 11.56
CA PRO A 116 6.51 -11.40 10.55
C PRO A 116 6.11 -12.63 9.74
N ILE A 117 6.23 -12.52 8.42
CA ILE A 117 5.88 -13.60 7.49
C ILE A 117 7.00 -14.63 7.40
N GLY A 118 6.66 -15.85 6.99
CA GLY A 118 7.61 -16.96 6.89
C GLY A 118 7.19 -18.19 7.68
N SER A 119 8.16 -19.04 8.04
CA SER A 119 7.91 -20.34 8.66
C SER A 119 7.96 -20.29 10.19
N TRP A 120 6.95 -20.87 10.83
CA TRP A 120 6.74 -20.86 12.28
C TRP A 120 6.49 -22.26 12.84
N LYS A 121 6.91 -22.51 14.08
CA LYS A 121 6.58 -23.72 14.87
C LYS A 121 5.63 -23.41 16.00
N LEU A 122 4.70 -24.33 16.22
CA LEU A 122 3.70 -24.26 17.29
C LEU A 122 4.06 -25.19 18.45
N THR A 123 4.01 -24.64 19.67
CA THR A 123 4.18 -25.40 20.91
C THR A 123 3.03 -25.09 21.86
N ILE A 124 2.41 -26.12 22.44
CA ILE A 124 1.37 -25.97 23.46
C ILE A 124 1.97 -26.26 24.82
N LYS A 125 1.87 -25.30 25.74
CA LYS A 125 2.23 -25.49 27.16
C LYS A 125 0.97 -25.51 28.01
N THR A 126 0.85 -26.53 28.84
CA THR A 126 -0.21 -26.67 29.83
C THR A 126 0.38 -26.68 31.24
N ALA A 127 -0.36 -26.13 32.20
CA ALA A 127 0.02 -26.12 33.60
C ALA A 127 -1.23 -26.19 34.49
N LEU A 128 -1.08 -26.68 35.72
CA LEU A 128 -2.12 -26.52 36.73
C LEU A 128 -2.05 -25.11 37.34
N LYS A 129 -3.20 -24.51 37.63
CA LYS A 129 -3.27 -23.20 38.33
C LYS A 129 -2.64 -23.24 39.73
N SER A 130 -2.60 -24.42 40.35
CA SER A 130 -1.89 -24.68 41.61
C SER A 130 -0.36 -24.69 41.49
N THR A 131 0.21 -24.41 40.31
CA THR A 131 1.66 -24.36 39.99
C THR A 131 2.44 -25.68 40.14
N ILE A 132 1.78 -26.79 40.46
CA ILE A 132 2.41 -28.12 40.56
C ILE A 132 2.19 -28.91 39.27
N GLY A 133 3.18 -28.87 38.38
CA GLY A 133 3.21 -29.67 37.16
C GLY A 133 2.90 -28.89 35.88
N THR A 134 3.73 -29.12 34.87
CA THR A 134 3.64 -28.55 33.52
C THR A 134 3.76 -29.66 32.49
N SER A 135 3.27 -29.42 31.27
CA SER A 135 3.48 -30.29 30.12
C SER A 135 3.68 -29.43 28.88
N THR A 136 4.52 -29.90 27.96
CA THR A 136 4.82 -29.23 26.69
C THR A 136 4.60 -30.22 25.56
N TYR A 137 3.91 -29.77 24.52
CA TYR A 137 3.75 -30.49 23.25
C TYR A 137 4.29 -29.64 22.11
N GLU A 138 5.17 -30.21 21.30
CA GLU A 138 5.72 -29.58 20.11
C GLU A 138 5.04 -30.18 18.89
N HIS A 139 4.39 -29.33 18.08
CA HIS A 139 3.77 -29.77 16.85
C HIS A 139 4.85 -30.04 15.80
N PRO A 140 4.80 -31.17 15.08
CA PRO A 140 5.86 -31.55 14.15
C PRO A 140 5.88 -30.71 12.86
N GLU A 141 4.73 -30.22 12.42
CA GLU A 141 4.59 -29.51 11.15
C GLU A 141 4.78 -27.99 11.31
N SER A 142 5.33 -27.36 10.27
CA SER A 142 5.53 -25.92 10.22
C SER A 142 4.26 -25.19 9.74
N ILE A 143 4.09 -23.96 10.20
CA ILE A 143 3.03 -23.05 9.76
C ILE A 143 3.67 -21.90 8.99
N PHE A 144 3.22 -21.66 7.76
CA PHE A 144 3.65 -20.53 6.97
C PHE A 144 2.66 -19.36 7.12
N ILE A 145 3.14 -18.19 7.51
CA ILE A 145 2.32 -16.99 7.67
C ILE A 145 2.65 -16.01 6.54
N LEU A 146 1.62 -15.48 5.89
CA LEU A 146 1.69 -14.53 4.76
C LEU A 146 1.11 -13.17 5.14
N LEU A 147 1.37 -12.16 4.29
CA LEU A 147 0.68 -10.87 4.34
C LEU A 147 -0.82 -11.02 4.03
N ASN A 148 -1.64 -10.07 4.51
CA ASN A 148 -3.10 -10.16 4.38
C ASN A 148 -3.73 -8.95 3.68
N PRO A 149 -3.80 -8.95 2.34
CA PRO A 149 -4.32 -7.81 1.60
C PRO A 149 -5.86 -7.68 1.65
N TRP A 150 -6.56 -8.62 2.30
CA TRP A 150 -8.00 -8.55 2.55
C TRP A 150 -8.36 -7.95 3.92
N HIS A 151 -7.38 -7.69 4.78
CA HIS A 151 -7.63 -7.21 6.14
C HIS A 151 -7.40 -5.70 6.22
N GLY A 152 -8.42 -4.92 6.58
CA GLY A 152 -8.40 -3.45 6.55
C GLY A 152 -7.21 -2.79 7.25
N GLU A 153 -6.77 -3.37 8.37
CA GLU A 153 -5.63 -2.87 9.16
C GLU A 153 -4.25 -3.34 8.69
N ASP A 154 -4.18 -4.28 7.76
CA ASP A 154 -2.89 -4.71 7.20
C ASP A 154 -2.35 -3.63 6.26
N GLU A 155 -1.05 -3.37 6.33
CA GLU A 155 -0.39 -2.39 5.48
C GLU A 155 -0.45 -2.72 3.99
N VAL A 156 -0.69 -3.98 3.60
CA VAL A 156 -0.95 -4.35 2.19
C VAL A 156 -2.43 -4.42 1.83
N TYR A 157 -3.32 -3.90 2.68
CA TYR A 157 -4.75 -3.87 2.40
C TYR A 157 -5.07 -3.14 1.09
N MET A 158 -5.78 -3.82 0.20
CA MET A 158 -6.34 -3.22 -1.00
C MET A 158 -7.83 -2.97 -0.76
N PRO A 159 -8.26 -1.69 -0.63
CA PRO A 159 -9.66 -1.36 -0.37
C PRO A 159 -10.60 -2.00 -1.39
N ASP A 160 -10.16 -2.00 -2.65
CA ASP A 160 -10.92 -2.60 -3.72
C ASP A 160 -10.59 -4.09 -3.89
N THR A 161 -11.15 -4.90 -3.00
CA THR A 161 -10.77 -6.33 -2.88
C THR A 161 -11.05 -7.18 -4.11
N HIS A 162 -11.85 -6.71 -5.08
CA HIS A 162 -12.05 -7.44 -6.35
C HIS A 162 -10.77 -7.48 -7.19
N LEU A 163 -9.93 -6.44 -7.11
CA LEU A 163 -8.66 -6.36 -7.80
C LEU A 163 -7.64 -7.38 -7.28
N LEU A 164 -7.83 -7.91 -6.06
CA LEU A 164 -6.96 -8.94 -5.48
C LEU A 164 -7.06 -10.28 -6.25
N GLU A 165 -8.14 -10.50 -6.99
CA GLU A 165 -8.19 -11.64 -7.90
C GLU A 165 -7.12 -11.53 -9.01
N GLU A 166 -6.83 -10.32 -9.52
CA GLU A 166 -5.76 -10.11 -10.49
C GLU A 166 -4.39 -10.00 -9.82
N TYR A 167 -4.27 -9.20 -8.76
CA TYR A 167 -2.98 -8.78 -8.22
C TYR A 167 -2.40 -9.73 -7.16
N VAL A 168 -3.16 -10.74 -6.71
CA VAL A 168 -2.70 -11.78 -5.79
C VAL A 168 -3.05 -13.18 -6.29
N MET A 169 -4.32 -13.40 -6.68
CA MET A 169 -4.83 -14.76 -6.94
C MET A 169 -4.64 -15.27 -8.37
N ASN A 170 -4.33 -14.39 -9.34
CA ASN A 170 -4.07 -14.76 -10.72
C ASN A 170 -2.59 -15.13 -10.88
N ASP A 171 -2.35 -16.37 -11.30
CA ASP A 171 -1.03 -16.96 -11.53
C ASP A 171 -0.60 -16.94 -13.00
N ILE A 172 -1.39 -16.28 -13.85
CA ILE A 172 -1.11 -16.08 -15.26
C ILE A 172 -1.13 -14.58 -15.55
N GLY A 173 0.00 -14.07 -16.04
CA GLY A 173 0.18 -12.66 -16.38
C GLY A 173 0.48 -12.44 -17.85
N LYS A 174 0.69 -11.17 -18.18
CA LYS A 174 1.21 -10.72 -19.46
C LYS A 174 2.22 -9.60 -19.20
N VAL A 175 3.40 -9.74 -19.79
CA VAL A 175 4.50 -8.77 -19.69
C VAL A 175 4.71 -8.16 -21.06
N TYR A 176 4.71 -6.84 -21.16
CA TYR A 176 4.91 -6.16 -22.43
C TYR A 176 6.42 -6.01 -22.70
N THR A 177 6.88 -6.45 -23.87
CA THR A 177 8.27 -6.28 -24.31
C THR A 177 8.23 -5.37 -25.53
N GLY A 178 8.17 -4.07 -25.28
CA GLY A 178 7.75 -3.07 -26.25
C GLY A 178 6.21 -3.02 -26.38
N ASN A 179 5.70 -2.90 -27.60
CA ASN A 179 4.25 -2.72 -27.83
C ASN A 179 3.42 -4.01 -27.80
N LYS A 180 4.04 -5.19 -27.69
CA LYS A 180 3.37 -6.50 -27.71
C LYS A 180 3.51 -7.21 -26.36
N GLY A 181 2.42 -7.80 -25.90
CA GLY A 181 2.40 -8.59 -24.69
C GLY A 181 2.88 -10.03 -24.91
N ARG A 182 3.64 -10.53 -23.95
CA ARG A 182 4.04 -11.94 -23.83
C ARG A 182 3.37 -12.52 -22.59
N HIS A 183 2.64 -13.61 -22.74
CA HIS A 183 2.09 -14.32 -21.58
C HIS A 183 3.18 -14.91 -20.71
N TRP A 184 2.95 -14.89 -19.40
CA TRP A 184 3.88 -15.41 -18.42
C TRP A 184 3.13 -16.21 -17.35
N LEU A 185 3.64 -17.39 -17.03
CA LEU A 185 3.13 -18.20 -15.93
C LEU A 185 3.88 -17.80 -14.65
N PHE A 186 3.25 -17.01 -13.79
CA PHE A 186 3.84 -16.68 -12.49
C PHE A 186 3.96 -17.94 -11.63
N GLY A 187 2.89 -18.74 -11.57
CA GLY A 187 2.91 -20.04 -10.91
C GLY A 187 3.19 -19.96 -9.40
N GLN A 188 2.79 -18.87 -8.73
CA GLN A 188 3.09 -18.63 -7.31
C GLN A 188 2.53 -19.69 -6.34
N PHE A 189 1.67 -20.57 -6.81
CA PHE A 189 1.02 -21.62 -6.03
C PHE A 189 1.69 -23.00 -6.13
N GLU A 190 2.71 -23.16 -6.97
CA GLU A 190 3.43 -24.44 -7.08
C GLU A 190 4.18 -24.79 -5.77
N ALA A 191 4.30 -26.08 -5.48
CA ALA A 191 4.73 -26.57 -4.16
C ALA A 191 6.12 -26.05 -3.70
N HIS A 192 7.04 -25.78 -4.63
CA HIS A 192 8.40 -25.30 -4.33
C HIS A 192 8.50 -23.78 -4.15
N ILE A 193 7.45 -23.00 -4.44
CA ILE A 193 7.53 -21.53 -4.40
C ILE A 193 7.71 -21.00 -2.98
N LEU A 194 6.88 -21.42 -2.01
CA LEU A 194 7.03 -20.97 -0.62
C LEU A 194 8.37 -21.40 0.01
N PRO A 195 8.90 -22.60 -0.24
CA PRO A 195 10.28 -22.94 0.10
C PRO A 195 11.31 -21.97 -0.49
N ALA A 196 11.16 -21.55 -1.75
CA ALA A 196 12.04 -20.55 -2.36
C ALA A 196 11.92 -19.20 -1.66
N CYS A 197 10.70 -18.72 -1.39
CA CYS A 197 10.47 -17.49 -0.64
C CYS A 197 11.05 -17.54 0.78
N ARG A 198 10.95 -18.68 1.46
CA ARG A 198 11.57 -18.90 2.78
C ARG A 198 13.09 -18.75 2.71
N LYS A 199 13.72 -19.32 1.69
CA LYS A 199 15.16 -19.20 1.47
C LYS A 199 15.57 -17.74 1.28
N LEU A 200 14.84 -16.98 0.44
CA LEU A 200 15.06 -15.54 0.26
C LEU A 200 14.96 -14.78 1.59
N LEU A 201 13.89 -15.00 2.36
CA LEU A 201 13.71 -14.36 3.67
C LEU A 201 14.84 -14.69 4.65
N LYS A 202 15.34 -15.92 4.64
CA LYS A 202 16.41 -16.38 5.52
C LYS A 202 17.77 -15.78 5.13
N GLU A 203 18.06 -15.70 3.84
CA GLU A 203 19.36 -15.26 3.32
C GLU A 203 19.45 -13.74 3.10
N SER A 204 18.31 -13.03 3.14
CA SER A 204 18.23 -11.58 2.93
C SER A 204 18.99 -10.70 3.92
N GLY A 205 19.30 -11.21 5.12
CA GLY A 205 19.83 -10.39 6.23
C GLY A 205 18.80 -9.51 6.94
N LEU A 206 17.51 -9.54 6.56
CA LEU A 206 16.45 -8.82 7.26
C LEU A 206 16.35 -9.22 8.73
N SER A 207 16.11 -8.25 9.62
CA SER A 207 15.83 -8.56 11.02
C SER A 207 14.48 -9.30 11.16
N PHE A 208 14.19 -9.82 12.34
CA PHE A 208 12.90 -10.49 12.58
C PHE A 208 11.71 -9.53 12.41
N ASN A 209 11.82 -8.28 12.86
CA ASN A 209 10.74 -7.31 12.77
C ASN A 209 10.54 -6.83 11.32
N ASP A 210 11.62 -6.63 10.56
CA ASP A 210 11.54 -6.17 9.17
C ASP A 210 10.84 -7.18 8.26
N LYS A 211 10.83 -8.46 8.63
CA LYS A 211 10.03 -9.50 7.95
C LYS A 211 8.52 -9.33 8.15
N GLY A 212 8.08 -8.42 9.00
CA GLY A 212 6.69 -7.98 9.14
C GLY A 212 6.39 -6.67 8.43
N ASP A 213 7.38 -5.97 7.90
CA ASP A 213 7.23 -4.66 7.26
C ASP A 213 7.20 -4.81 5.73
N PRO A 214 6.08 -4.49 5.05
CA PRO A 214 5.98 -4.57 3.59
C PRO A 214 7.01 -3.71 2.85
N VAL A 215 7.44 -2.57 3.40
CA VAL A 215 8.44 -1.69 2.79
C VAL A 215 9.79 -2.40 2.73
N GLN A 216 10.22 -2.97 3.86
CA GLN A 216 11.47 -3.72 3.95
C GLN A 216 11.42 -5.01 3.14
N LEU A 217 10.27 -5.71 3.12
CA LEU A 217 10.06 -6.89 2.28
C LEU A 217 10.17 -6.56 0.79
N ALA A 218 9.56 -5.46 0.33
CA ALA A 218 9.61 -5.06 -1.07
C ALA A 218 11.04 -4.74 -1.51
N ARG A 219 11.78 -3.98 -0.69
CA ARG A 219 13.19 -3.67 -0.90
C ARG A 219 14.07 -4.92 -0.92
N MET A 220 13.84 -5.84 0.01
CA MET A 220 14.51 -7.14 0.03
C MET A 220 14.24 -7.97 -1.22
N ILE A 221 13.00 -7.97 -1.74
CA ILE A 221 12.68 -8.72 -2.96
C ILE A 221 13.42 -8.12 -4.17
N SER A 222 13.46 -6.79 -4.33
CA SER A 222 14.24 -6.17 -5.41
C SER A 222 15.71 -6.59 -5.36
N LYS A 223 16.27 -6.69 -4.16
CA LYS A 223 17.65 -7.10 -3.92
C LYS A 223 17.88 -8.58 -4.22
N MET A 224 17.09 -9.48 -3.60
CA MET A 224 17.37 -10.92 -3.60
C MET A 224 16.96 -11.64 -4.89
N VAL A 225 16.16 -11.01 -5.75
CA VAL A 225 15.81 -11.58 -7.06
C VAL A 225 16.98 -11.49 -8.04
N ASN A 226 17.88 -10.51 -7.92
CA ASN A 226 19.14 -10.50 -8.66
C ASN A 226 20.28 -11.17 -7.87
N SER A 227 21.31 -11.66 -8.58
CA SER A 227 22.43 -12.39 -8.00
C SER A 227 23.75 -11.60 -8.03
N ASN A 228 23.71 -10.27 -8.06
CA ASN A 228 24.91 -9.47 -8.29
C ASN A 228 25.77 -9.34 -7.01
N ASP A 229 25.15 -9.10 -5.86
CA ASP A 229 25.86 -8.92 -4.58
C ASP A 229 25.73 -10.12 -3.64
N ASP A 230 24.60 -10.81 -3.72
CA ASP A 230 24.26 -11.98 -2.90
C ASP A 230 24.00 -13.20 -3.81
N GLU A 231 23.87 -14.37 -3.19
CA GLU A 231 23.44 -15.61 -3.86
C GLU A 231 21.92 -15.60 -4.17
N GLY A 232 21.45 -14.51 -4.79
CA GLY A 232 20.07 -14.29 -5.18
C GLY A 232 19.64 -15.14 -6.38
N VAL A 233 18.42 -14.89 -6.87
CA VAL A 233 17.75 -15.82 -7.79
C VAL A 233 18.38 -15.86 -9.19
N LEU A 234 18.51 -14.72 -9.85
CA LEU A 234 18.80 -14.64 -11.29
C LEU A 234 20.08 -13.86 -11.61
N THR A 235 20.84 -14.38 -12.56
CA THR A 235 22.00 -13.68 -13.14
C THR A 235 21.60 -13.00 -14.46
N GLY A 236 21.85 -11.69 -14.56
CA GLY A 236 21.55 -10.90 -15.77
C GLY A 236 22.53 -11.17 -16.92
N ASN A 237 22.05 -11.16 -18.17
CA ASN A 237 22.92 -11.23 -19.36
C ASN A 237 22.26 -10.60 -20.61
N TRP A 238 22.91 -9.57 -21.16
CA TRP A 238 22.48 -8.84 -22.37
C TRP A 238 23.41 -9.03 -23.58
N SER A 239 24.42 -9.91 -23.47
CA SER A 239 25.45 -10.10 -24.52
C SER A 239 24.95 -10.77 -25.81
N GLY A 240 23.77 -11.41 -25.79
CA GLY A 240 23.28 -12.26 -26.89
C GLY A 240 23.88 -13.68 -26.91
N TYR A 241 24.85 -13.98 -26.04
CA TYR A 241 25.49 -15.30 -25.93
C TYR A 241 25.10 -16.00 -24.62
N TYR A 242 24.33 -17.09 -24.73
CA TYR A 242 23.71 -17.77 -23.57
C TYR A 242 24.12 -19.25 -23.40
N PHE A 243 25.26 -19.67 -23.96
CA PHE A 243 25.62 -21.09 -24.06
C PHE A 243 25.72 -21.84 -22.72
N ASN A 244 25.96 -21.14 -21.61
CA ASN A 244 26.08 -21.70 -20.25
C ASN A 244 24.79 -21.63 -19.43
N GLY A 245 23.65 -21.31 -20.04
CA GLY A 245 22.39 -21.21 -19.34
C GLY A 245 21.19 -21.17 -20.29
N THR A 246 20.05 -20.75 -19.77
CA THR A 246 18.83 -20.58 -20.55
C THR A 246 18.80 -19.17 -21.12
N SER A 247 18.54 -19.05 -22.43
CA SER A 247 18.28 -17.75 -23.04
C SER A 247 17.10 -17.06 -22.34
N PRO A 248 17.20 -15.77 -21.97
CA PRO A 248 16.11 -15.04 -21.31
C PRO A 248 14.78 -15.11 -22.06
N SER A 249 14.83 -15.23 -23.40
CA SER A 249 13.65 -15.34 -24.26
C SER A 249 12.99 -16.72 -24.26
N MET A 250 13.61 -17.76 -23.69
CA MET A 250 13.06 -19.12 -23.61
C MET A 250 12.23 -19.37 -22.36
N TRP A 251 12.35 -18.53 -21.33
CA TRP A 251 11.54 -18.66 -20.12
C TRP A 251 10.06 -18.38 -20.41
N THR A 252 9.20 -19.26 -19.92
CA THR A 252 7.72 -19.15 -20.05
C THR A 252 7.04 -18.82 -18.73
N GLY A 253 7.77 -18.91 -17.62
CA GLY A 253 7.24 -18.73 -16.28
C GLY A 253 8.33 -18.65 -15.22
N SER A 254 7.93 -18.23 -14.02
CA SER A 254 8.83 -18.03 -12.88
C SER A 254 9.10 -19.30 -12.09
N SER A 255 8.18 -20.27 -12.13
CA SER A 255 8.30 -21.52 -11.37
C SER A 255 9.59 -22.30 -11.69
N PRO A 256 9.95 -22.57 -12.96
CA PRO A 256 11.18 -23.32 -13.28
C PRO A 256 12.44 -22.62 -12.75
N ILE A 257 12.47 -21.28 -12.80
CA ILE A 257 13.58 -20.46 -12.30
C ILE A 257 13.70 -20.63 -10.78
N LEU A 258 12.60 -20.49 -10.04
CA LEU A 258 12.61 -20.61 -8.57
C LEU A 258 12.90 -22.04 -8.10
N LYS A 259 12.51 -23.04 -8.89
CA LYS A 259 12.90 -24.44 -8.65
C LYS A 259 14.40 -24.63 -8.82
N GLU A 260 14.96 -24.16 -9.93
CA GLU A 260 16.40 -24.24 -10.20
C GLU A 260 17.21 -23.47 -9.14
N TYR A 261 16.72 -22.33 -8.65
CA TYR A 261 17.32 -21.57 -7.56
C TYR A 261 17.43 -22.37 -6.25
N LEU A 262 16.41 -23.18 -5.93
CA LEU A 262 16.44 -24.07 -4.78
C LEU A 262 17.44 -25.22 -4.96
N GLU A 263 17.55 -25.75 -6.17
CA GLU A 263 18.43 -26.87 -6.51
C GLU A 263 19.92 -26.46 -6.57
N ASN A 264 20.21 -25.29 -7.16
CA ASN A 264 21.57 -24.81 -7.41
C ASN A 264 22.17 -24.04 -6.23
N GLY A 265 21.34 -23.49 -5.35
CA GLY A 265 21.81 -22.64 -4.25
C GLY A 265 21.88 -21.14 -4.57
N GLY A 266 21.75 -20.72 -5.82
CA GLY A 266 21.82 -19.31 -6.24
C GLY A 266 22.08 -19.17 -7.75
N GLY A 267 21.89 -17.96 -8.30
CA GLY A 267 22.46 -17.56 -9.60
C GLY A 267 21.97 -18.34 -10.82
N VAL A 268 20.65 -18.40 -11.02
CA VAL A 268 20.03 -19.03 -12.20
C VAL A 268 20.32 -18.21 -13.46
N LYS A 269 20.82 -18.87 -14.50
CA LYS A 269 21.29 -18.24 -15.74
C LYS A 269 20.28 -18.46 -16.88
N TYR A 270 19.77 -17.45 -17.58
CA TYR A 270 19.96 -16.00 -17.42
C TYR A 270 18.61 -15.26 -17.42
N GLY A 271 18.63 -14.02 -16.90
CA GLY A 271 17.50 -13.08 -16.95
C GLY A 271 17.82 -11.78 -17.70
N GLN A 272 16.75 -11.08 -18.07
CA GLN A 272 16.72 -9.66 -18.46
C GLN A 272 15.52 -9.01 -17.75
N CYS A 273 15.32 -7.69 -17.88
CA CYS A 273 14.35 -6.93 -17.08
C CYS A 273 12.96 -7.58 -16.98
N TRP A 274 12.36 -8.04 -18.08
CA TRP A 274 11.04 -8.70 -18.04
C TRP A 274 11.03 -10.04 -17.29
N VAL A 275 12.16 -10.76 -17.25
CA VAL A 275 12.31 -12.01 -16.49
C VAL A 275 12.45 -11.69 -15.00
N PHE A 276 13.29 -10.70 -14.66
CA PHE A 276 13.42 -10.20 -13.28
C PHE A 276 12.07 -9.74 -12.75
N ALA A 277 11.38 -8.86 -13.47
CA ALA A 277 10.08 -8.34 -13.07
C ALA A 277 9.01 -9.43 -12.91
N ALA A 278 9.05 -10.47 -13.74
CA ALA A 278 8.08 -11.55 -13.64
C ALA A 278 8.35 -12.48 -12.44
N VAL A 279 9.62 -12.73 -12.11
CA VAL A 279 10.02 -13.46 -10.89
C VAL A 279 9.69 -12.65 -9.64
N THR A 280 10.02 -11.35 -9.62
CA THR A 280 9.64 -10.43 -8.55
C THR A 280 8.13 -10.44 -8.31
N CYS A 281 7.31 -10.31 -9.36
CA CYS A 281 5.85 -10.39 -9.24
C CYS A 281 5.38 -11.71 -8.61
N THR A 282 6.03 -12.82 -8.96
CA THR A 282 5.72 -14.14 -8.42
C THR A 282 6.01 -14.20 -6.93
N VAL A 283 7.18 -13.71 -6.50
CA VAL A 283 7.58 -13.68 -5.08
C VAL A 283 6.67 -12.77 -4.27
N CYS A 284 6.37 -11.57 -4.74
CA CYS A 284 5.42 -10.65 -4.09
C CYS A 284 4.05 -11.31 -3.88
N ARG A 285 3.46 -11.86 -4.96
CA ARG A 285 2.15 -12.53 -4.90
C ARG A 285 2.15 -13.75 -4.01
N ALA A 286 3.22 -14.56 -4.05
CA ALA A 286 3.40 -15.74 -3.19
C ALA A 286 3.42 -15.37 -1.70
N LEU A 287 3.99 -14.22 -1.35
CA LEU A 287 4.06 -13.71 0.02
C LEU A 287 2.80 -12.95 0.47
N GLY A 288 1.85 -12.72 -0.45
CA GLY A 288 0.59 -12.02 -0.19
C GLY A 288 0.63 -10.51 -0.43
N MET A 289 1.67 -9.99 -1.07
CA MET A 289 1.76 -8.58 -1.48
C MET A 289 1.10 -8.41 -2.85
N PRO A 290 0.06 -7.57 -3.00
CA PRO A 290 -0.53 -7.32 -4.31
C PRO A 290 0.49 -6.66 -5.23
N ALA A 291 0.69 -7.24 -6.42
CA ALA A 291 1.73 -6.80 -7.34
C ALA A 291 1.29 -6.86 -8.80
N ARG A 292 1.80 -5.95 -9.64
CA ARG A 292 1.67 -5.97 -11.11
C ARG A 292 3.02 -5.72 -11.77
N VAL A 293 3.13 -6.12 -13.03
CA VAL A 293 4.32 -5.87 -13.87
C VAL A 293 4.03 -4.62 -14.72
N VAL A 294 4.99 -3.69 -14.78
CA VAL A 294 4.88 -2.45 -15.54
C VAL A 294 6.02 -2.38 -16.56
N THR A 295 5.68 -2.06 -17.81
CA THR A 295 6.64 -1.87 -18.90
C THR A 295 6.68 -0.41 -19.27
N ASN A 296 7.84 0.22 -19.12
CA ASN A 296 8.09 1.57 -19.57
C ASN A 296 8.68 1.58 -20.99
N LEU A 297 8.09 2.34 -21.91
CA LEU A 297 8.61 2.49 -23.27
C LEU A 297 9.52 3.72 -23.35
N ASN A 298 10.68 3.56 -24.02
CA ASN A 298 11.77 4.54 -24.02
C ASN A 298 12.19 4.88 -22.58
N SER A 299 12.59 3.87 -21.82
CA SER A 299 13.04 4.05 -20.43
C SER A 299 14.42 4.67 -20.43
N ALA A 300 14.54 5.80 -19.76
CA ALA A 300 15.82 6.44 -19.55
C ALA A 300 16.64 5.64 -18.53
N HIS A 301 17.96 5.63 -18.70
CA HIS A 301 18.90 5.14 -17.69
C HIS A 301 19.85 6.28 -17.34
N ASP A 302 19.43 7.11 -16.38
CA ASP A 302 20.20 8.25 -15.88
C ASP A 302 21.30 7.73 -14.95
N THR A 303 22.56 7.95 -15.32
CA THR A 303 23.73 7.47 -14.58
C THR A 303 24.32 8.52 -13.63
N ASP A 304 23.84 9.77 -13.67
CA ASP A 304 24.47 10.88 -12.94
C ASP A 304 23.48 11.72 -12.11
N SER A 305 22.23 11.28 -12.01
CA SER A 305 21.16 11.88 -11.20
C SER A 305 20.84 13.33 -11.59
N THR A 306 20.96 13.64 -12.87
CA THR A 306 20.66 14.97 -13.41
C THR A 306 19.21 15.15 -13.82
N LEU A 307 18.42 14.06 -13.88
CA LEU A 307 17.09 14.03 -14.50
C LEU A 307 17.12 14.43 -15.98
N THR A 308 18.28 14.30 -16.61
CA THR A 308 18.50 14.46 -18.03
C THR A 308 19.15 13.22 -18.60
N ILE A 309 19.01 13.01 -19.90
CA ILE A 309 19.73 11.97 -20.63
C ILE A 309 20.56 12.65 -21.69
N ASP A 310 21.86 12.63 -21.50
CA ASP A 310 22.80 13.36 -22.34
C ASP A 310 23.30 12.47 -23.49
N LYS A 311 23.04 12.90 -24.72
CA LYS A 311 23.59 12.30 -25.94
C LYS A 311 24.67 13.19 -26.51
N PHE A 312 25.91 12.71 -26.46
CA PHE A 312 27.06 13.43 -26.98
C PHE A 312 27.33 12.99 -28.42
N PHE A 313 27.52 13.98 -29.29
CA PHE A 313 27.87 13.79 -30.69
C PHE A 313 29.23 14.42 -30.96
N THR A 314 30.08 13.70 -31.69
CA THR A 314 31.35 14.23 -32.19
C THR A 314 31.11 15.38 -33.18
N ALA A 315 32.15 16.15 -33.50
CA ALA A 315 32.05 17.20 -34.52
C ALA A 315 31.50 16.70 -35.87
N ASP A 316 31.79 15.44 -36.24
CA ASP A 316 31.34 14.77 -37.46
C ASP A 316 29.90 14.21 -37.36
N GLY A 317 29.30 14.21 -36.17
CA GLY A 317 27.92 13.80 -35.91
C GLY A 317 27.73 12.33 -35.53
N ASP A 318 28.81 11.62 -35.20
CA ASP A 318 28.74 10.26 -34.63
C ASP A 318 28.43 10.31 -33.13
N VAL A 319 27.75 9.28 -32.60
CA VAL A 319 27.41 9.19 -31.17
C VAL A 319 28.63 8.77 -30.37
N ASP A 320 28.95 9.53 -29.32
CA ASP A 320 30.03 9.24 -28.37
C ASP A 320 29.62 8.10 -27.40
N GLU A 321 30.59 7.28 -27.03
CA GLU A 321 30.46 6.21 -26.02
C GLU A 321 30.11 6.75 -24.62
N ALA A 322 30.38 8.04 -24.33
CA ALA A 322 30.02 8.70 -23.08
C ALA A 322 28.51 9.06 -22.95
N SER A 323 27.68 8.73 -23.94
CA SER A 323 26.25 9.04 -23.93
C SER A 323 25.44 8.13 -23.00
N ASP A 324 24.46 8.70 -22.31
CA ASP A 324 23.47 7.93 -21.56
C ASP A 324 22.60 7.07 -22.50
N SER A 325 22.09 5.97 -21.96
CA SER A 325 21.29 5.01 -22.74
C SER A 325 19.78 5.20 -22.51
N VAL A 326 19.02 5.21 -23.60
CA VAL A 326 17.55 5.05 -23.55
C VAL A 326 17.23 3.65 -24.04
N TRP A 327 16.65 2.84 -23.16
CA TRP A 327 16.22 1.49 -23.48
C TRP A 327 14.90 1.55 -24.25
N ASN A 328 14.78 0.78 -25.34
CA ASN A 328 13.54 0.69 -26.11
C ASN A 328 12.33 0.37 -25.23
N PHE A 329 12.54 -0.46 -24.21
CA PHE A 329 11.63 -0.64 -23.09
C PHE A 329 12.41 -1.13 -21.87
N HIS A 330 11.84 -0.90 -20.70
CA HIS A 330 12.28 -1.48 -19.44
C HIS A 330 11.07 -2.01 -18.67
N VAL A 331 11.28 -2.96 -17.76
CA VAL A 331 10.18 -3.64 -17.06
C VAL A 331 10.53 -3.79 -15.58
N TRP A 332 9.62 -3.34 -14.71
CA TRP A 332 9.71 -3.43 -13.25
C TRP A 332 8.36 -3.83 -12.64
N ASN A 333 8.19 -3.66 -11.32
CA ASN A 333 6.98 -4.01 -10.60
C ASN A 333 6.39 -2.83 -9.82
N ASP A 334 5.06 -2.72 -9.85
CA ASP A 334 4.33 -1.96 -8.83
C ASP A 334 3.84 -2.95 -7.76
N VAL A 335 4.07 -2.62 -6.50
CA VAL A 335 3.57 -3.34 -5.33
C VAL A 335 2.68 -2.45 -4.47
N TRP A 336 1.58 -2.98 -3.96
CA TRP A 336 0.59 -2.20 -3.21
C TRP A 336 0.83 -2.26 -1.71
N MET A 337 1.02 -1.10 -1.07
CA MET A 337 1.13 -0.99 0.39
C MET A 337 0.87 0.45 0.88
N SER A 338 0.55 0.60 2.16
CA SER A 338 0.68 1.89 2.87
C SER A 338 2.14 2.26 3.08
N ARG A 339 2.42 3.56 3.26
CA ARG A 339 3.77 4.09 3.53
C ARG A 339 3.76 4.88 4.82
N ARG A 340 3.77 4.16 5.97
CA ARG A 340 3.73 4.78 7.31
C ARG A 340 5.00 5.57 7.64
N ASP A 341 6.06 5.32 6.89
CA ASP A 341 7.34 6.05 6.91
C ASP A 341 7.27 7.39 6.14
N LEU A 342 6.23 7.61 5.32
CA LEU A 342 5.98 8.83 4.58
C LEU A 342 4.74 9.58 5.09
N PRO A 343 4.57 10.86 4.75
CA PRO A 343 3.30 11.56 4.99
C PRO A 343 2.10 10.86 4.33
N SER A 344 0.90 11.05 4.88
CA SER A 344 -0.34 10.53 4.29
C SER A 344 -0.49 10.94 2.83
N GLY A 345 -1.03 10.06 2.00
CA GLY A 345 -1.25 10.27 0.56
C GLY A 345 -0.20 9.65 -0.35
N TYR A 346 0.90 9.09 0.20
CA TYR A 346 1.97 8.44 -0.57
C TYR A 346 1.92 6.90 -0.54
N GLY A 347 0.92 6.31 0.11
CA GLY A 347 0.61 4.88 -0.01
C GLY A 347 -0.07 4.53 -1.35
N GLY A 348 -0.29 3.23 -1.59
CA GLY A 348 -0.83 2.69 -2.84
C GLY A 348 0.27 1.95 -3.62
N TRP A 349 0.33 2.15 -4.94
CA TRP A 349 1.37 1.55 -5.78
C TRP A 349 2.76 2.13 -5.47
N GLN A 350 3.73 1.24 -5.27
CA GLN A 350 5.13 1.56 -5.08
C GLN A 350 5.96 0.82 -6.15
N ALA A 351 6.79 1.54 -6.89
CA ALA A 351 7.70 0.96 -7.86
C ALA A 351 8.87 0.28 -7.15
N ILE A 352 9.15 -0.98 -7.50
CA ILE A 352 10.36 -1.71 -7.15
C ILE A 352 10.95 -2.33 -8.40
N ASP A 353 12.28 -2.39 -8.47
CA ASP A 353 12.98 -2.99 -9.59
C ASP A 353 14.09 -3.93 -9.13
N ALA A 354 14.03 -5.16 -9.62
CA ALA A 354 15.02 -6.19 -9.35
C ALA A 354 16.09 -6.29 -10.44
N THR A 355 15.99 -5.50 -11.51
CA THR A 355 17.01 -5.43 -12.54
C THR A 355 18.22 -4.70 -11.97
N PRO A 356 19.42 -5.29 -11.97
CA PRO A 356 20.60 -4.63 -11.43
C PRO A 356 21.06 -3.52 -12.40
N GLN A 357 20.65 -2.28 -12.11
CA GLN A 357 21.00 -1.06 -12.85
C GLN A 357 21.92 -0.19 -12.00
N GLU A 358 21.40 0.36 -10.90
CA GLU A 358 22.13 1.27 -10.01
C GLU A 358 22.28 0.71 -8.60
N HIS A 359 23.32 1.17 -7.89
CA HIS A 359 23.52 0.84 -6.48
C HIS A 359 22.69 1.77 -5.58
N SER A 360 21.87 1.19 -4.71
CA SER A 360 21.19 1.89 -3.63
C SER A 360 21.74 1.40 -2.29
N GLU A 361 22.33 2.31 -1.51
CA GLU A 361 23.02 1.99 -0.25
C GLU A 361 24.15 0.95 -0.42
N GLY A 362 24.82 0.98 -1.58
CA GLY A 362 25.98 0.13 -1.88
C GLY A 362 25.66 -1.26 -2.43
N VAL A 363 24.38 -1.58 -2.70
CA VAL A 363 23.94 -2.87 -3.27
C VAL A 363 22.93 -2.65 -4.41
N PHE A 364 22.80 -3.61 -5.32
CA PHE A 364 21.81 -3.63 -6.41
C PHE A 364 20.41 -3.92 -5.85
N GLN A 365 19.67 -2.84 -5.55
CA GLN A 365 18.28 -2.86 -5.12
C GLN A 365 17.62 -1.53 -5.53
N CYS A 366 16.32 -1.53 -5.73
CA CYS A 366 15.61 -0.32 -6.16
C CYS A 366 14.17 -0.30 -5.62
N GLY A 367 13.80 0.81 -4.96
CA GLY A 367 12.51 1.04 -4.35
C GLY A 367 12.38 0.47 -2.93
N PRO A 368 11.17 0.52 -2.33
CA PRO A 368 9.91 0.97 -2.92
C PRO A 368 9.80 2.50 -3.05
N ALA A 369 9.62 2.98 -4.28
CA ALA A 369 9.35 4.38 -4.59
C ALA A 369 7.84 4.61 -4.76
N SER A 370 7.28 5.59 -4.05
CA SER A 370 5.85 5.90 -4.20
C SER A 370 5.56 6.44 -5.59
N VAL A 371 4.69 5.77 -6.35
CA VAL A 371 4.28 6.21 -7.69
C VAL A 371 3.66 7.61 -7.63
N GLU A 372 2.94 7.92 -6.55
CA GLU A 372 2.40 9.25 -6.32
C GLU A 372 3.49 10.29 -6.06
N ALA A 373 4.55 9.94 -5.33
CA ALA A 373 5.69 10.84 -5.14
C ALA A 373 6.46 11.08 -6.44
N ILE A 374 6.58 10.06 -7.30
CA ILE A 374 7.24 10.15 -8.62
C ILE A 374 6.49 11.18 -9.47
N LYS A 375 5.17 11.03 -9.55
CA LYS A 375 4.29 11.95 -10.29
C LYS A 375 4.44 13.40 -9.87
N ARG A 376 4.70 13.64 -8.58
CA ARG A 376 4.80 15.00 -8.00
C ARG A 376 6.22 15.57 -7.94
N GLY A 377 7.23 14.82 -8.37
CA GLY A 377 8.62 15.29 -8.30
C GLY A 377 9.16 15.35 -6.87
N GLU A 378 8.65 14.50 -5.97
CA GLU A 378 9.05 14.45 -4.55
C GLU A 378 10.26 13.58 -4.33
N VAL A 379 11.39 13.97 -4.91
CA VAL A 379 12.63 13.18 -4.90
C VAL A 379 13.34 13.12 -3.54
N GLY A 380 12.88 13.89 -2.55
CA GLY A 380 13.45 13.89 -1.20
C GLY A 380 12.94 12.75 -0.31
N TYR A 381 11.96 11.97 -0.75
CA TYR A 381 11.48 10.79 -0.03
C TYR A 381 12.28 9.56 -0.40
N GLN A 382 12.39 8.62 0.54
CA GLN A 382 12.95 7.31 0.26
C GLN A 382 11.91 6.44 -0.47
N TYR A 383 12.29 5.52 -1.36
CA TYR A 383 13.64 5.15 -1.78
C TYR A 383 13.82 5.42 -3.27
N ASP A 384 15.06 5.67 -3.70
CA ASP A 384 15.49 5.65 -5.13
C ASP A 384 14.66 6.55 -6.07
N MET A 385 14.04 7.58 -5.51
CA MET A 385 13.10 8.47 -6.21
C MET A 385 13.71 9.21 -7.41
N PRO A 386 14.93 9.81 -7.32
CA PRO A 386 15.53 10.49 -8.47
C PRO A 386 15.72 9.55 -9.67
N PHE A 387 16.21 8.34 -9.42
CA PHE A 387 16.48 7.34 -10.45
C PHE A 387 15.21 6.92 -11.17
N ILE A 388 14.17 6.48 -10.44
CA ILE A 388 12.91 6.02 -11.07
C ILE A 388 12.18 7.18 -11.76
N LEU A 389 12.25 8.41 -11.20
CA LEU A 389 11.68 9.58 -11.86
C LEU A 389 12.38 9.86 -13.18
N ALA A 390 13.71 9.77 -13.23
CA ALA A 390 14.47 9.95 -14.45
C ALA A 390 14.07 8.90 -15.50
N GLU A 391 13.89 7.63 -15.12
CA GLU A 391 13.47 6.56 -16.03
C GLU A 391 12.17 6.89 -16.80
N VAL A 392 11.24 7.64 -16.18
CA VAL A 392 9.92 7.95 -16.75
C VAL A 392 9.79 9.38 -17.27
N ASN A 393 10.61 10.33 -16.83
CA ASN A 393 10.40 11.76 -17.11
C ASN A 393 11.68 12.59 -17.31
N ALA A 394 12.83 11.97 -17.59
CA ALA A 394 14.05 12.73 -17.91
C ALA A 394 13.97 13.48 -19.25
N ASP A 395 14.57 14.68 -19.29
CA ASP A 395 14.72 15.47 -20.51
C ASP A 395 15.91 14.95 -21.34
N LEU A 396 15.68 14.63 -22.61
CA LEU A 396 16.77 14.21 -23.51
C LEU A 396 17.50 15.45 -24.05
N ILE A 397 18.82 15.54 -23.88
CA ILE A 397 19.64 16.64 -24.38
C ILE A 397 20.66 16.12 -25.39
N ASP A 398 20.66 16.70 -26.58
CA ASP A 398 21.68 16.45 -27.60
C ASP A 398 22.80 17.50 -27.47
N TRP A 399 24.03 17.04 -27.28
CA TRP A 399 25.25 17.85 -27.17
C TRP A 399 26.17 17.58 -28.36
N GLN A 400 26.75 18.62 -28.96
CA GLN A 400 27.77 18.47 -30.01
C GLN A 400 29.12 18.96 -29.50
N GLU A 401 30.18 18.23 -29.82
CA GLU A 401 31.54 18.70 -29.62
C GLU A 401 31.76 20.05 -30.32
N ASP A 402 32.31 21.00 -29.57
CA ASP A 402 32.57 22.37 -30.00
C ASP A 402 33.80 22.90 -29.27
N GLU A 403 34.92 23.05 -30.00
CA GLU A 403 36.18 23.55 -29.47
C GLU A 403 36.09 25.00 -28.96
N GLU A 404 35.10 25.78 -29.41
CA GLU A 404 34.86 27.14 -28.95
C GLU A 404 34.03 27.18 -27.65
N ALA A 405 33.36 26.09 -27.30
CA ALA A 405 32.58 25.98 -26.07
C ALA A 405 33.50 25.73 -24.86
N LEU A 406 33.22 26.40 -23.74
CA LEU A 406 34.02 26.30 -22.51
C LEU A 406 34.15 24.87 -21.98
N LEU A 407 33.10 24.06 -22.16
CA LEU A 407 33.04 22.67 -21.71
C LEU A 407 33.43 21.67 -22.82
N GLY A 408 33.86 22.15 -24.00
CA GLY A 408 34.13 21.34 -25.18
C GLY A 408 32.88 20.85 -25.90
N TYR A 409 31.68 21.17 -25.39
CA TYR A 409 30.39 20.77 -25.96
C TYR A 409 29.40 21.93 -25.95
N ARG A 410 28.58 22.01 -27.00
CA ARG A 410 27.44 22.92 -27.10
C ARG A 410 26.12 22.15 -27.14
N LYS A 411 25.09 22.70 -26.51
CA LYS A 411 23.73 22.14 -26.55
C LYS A 411 23.09 22.38 -27.91
N ILE A 412 22.64 21.32 -28.57
CA ILE A 412 21.96 21.38 -29.87
C ILE A 412 20.45 21.51 -29.68
N LYS A 413 19.87 20.58 -28.92
CA LYS A 413 18.43 20.38 -28.81
C LYS A 413 18.07 19.74 -27.48
N MET A 414 16.86 20.02 -26.99
CA MET A 414 16.23 19.28 -25.91
C MET A 414 14.91 18.65 -26.39
N ASN A 415 14.62 17.44 -25.93
CA ASN A 415 13.37 16.74 -26.17
C ASN A 415 12.75 16.27 -24.85
N PHE A 416 11.66 16.93 -24.48
CA PHE A 416 10.93 16.74 -23.23
C PHE A 416 9.93 15.56 -23.26
N THR A 417 9.69 14.95 -24.43
CA THR A 417 8.56 14.01 -24.65
C THR A 417 9.00 12.60 -25.06
N HIS A 418 10.31 12.35 -25.08
CA HIS A 418 10.84 11.09 -25.61
C HIS A 418 10.82 9.96 -24.59
N VAL A 419 11.13 10.27 -23.34
CA VAL A 419 11.26 9.32 -22.24
C VAL A 419 9.89 8.97 -21.68
N GLY A 420 9.70 7.70 -21.33
CA GLY A 420 8.48 7.23 -20.66
C GLY A 420 7.19 7.50 -21.43
N GLN A 421 7.17 7.22 -22.73
CA GLN A 421 6.02 7.54 -23.59
C GLN A 421 4.75 6.80 -23.20
N LYS A 422 4.90 5.57 -22.68
CA LYS A 422 3.80 4.73 -22.19
C LYS A 422 4.31 3.85 -21.07
N LEU A 423 3.45 3.62 -20.09
CA LEU A 423 3.70 2.65 -19.03
C LEU A 423 2.61 1.60 -19.10
N LEU A 424 2.95 0.41 -19.57
CA LEU A 424 1.99 -0.64 -19.92
C LEU A 424 1.89 -1.68 -18.82
N THR A 425 0.66 -2.07 -18.46
CA THR A 425 0.41 -3.20 -17.57
C THR A 425 -0.77 -4.05 -18.06
N LYS A 426 -0.96 -5.23 -17.46
CA LYS A 426 -2.11 -6.07 -17.76
C LYS A 426 -3.34 -5.54 -17.02
N LYS A 427 -4.46 -5.39 -17.75
CA LYS A 427 -5.76 -5.04 -17.20
C LYS A 427 -6.29 -6.15 -16.28
N PRO A 428 -6.86 -5.79 -15.12
CA PRO A 428 -7.61 -6.71 -14.27
C PRO A 428 -8.75 -7.39 -15.03
N HIS A 429 -8.96 -8.68 -14.75
CA HIS A 429 -10.11 -9.47 -15.21
C HIS A 429 -10.28 -9.63 -16.73
N ILE A 430 -9.37 -9.11 -17.54
CA ILE A 430 -9.34 -9.32 -18.99
C ILE A 430 -8.23 -10.32 -19.30
N PHE A 431 -8.58 -11.38 -20.02
CA PHE A 431 -7.64 -12.35 -20.55
C PHE A 431 -7.75 -12.35 -22.08
N ASP A 432 -6.70 -11.92 -22.77
CA ASP A 432 -6.65 -11.93 -24.23
C ASP A 432 -5.50 -12.82 -24.72
N PRO A 433 -5.73 -14.11 -24.99
CA PRO A 433 -4.65 -15.06 -25.29
C PRO A 433 -3.94 -14.77 -26.62
N CYS A 434 -4.61 -14.10 -27.56
CA CYS A 434 -4.14 -13.90 -28.93
C CYS A 434 -3.93 -12.42 -29.31
N GLY A 435 -4.14 -11.49 -28.39
CA GLY A 435 -4.07 -10.05 -28.65
C GLY A 435 -3.62 -9.26 -27.43
N ASP A 436 -3.81 -7.94 -27.47
CA ASP A 436 -3.41 -7.00 -26.41
C ASP A 436 -4.62 -6.17 -25.90
N ARG A 437 -5.85 -6.72 -25.95
CA ARG A 437 -7.04 -6.02 -25.40
C ARG A 437 -7.01 -5.89 -23.88
N ASP A 438 -6.25 -6.74 -23.23
CA ASP A 438 -5.91 -6.71 -21.81
C ASP A 438 -4.72 -5.78 -21.51
N ARG A 439 -4.36 -4.86 -22.42
CA ARG A 439 -3.38 -3.81 -22.17
C ARG A 439 -4.00 -2.60 -21.52
N ASP A 440 -3.37 -2.14 -20.45
CA ASP A 440 -3.62 -0.85 -19.83
C ASP A 440 -2.42 0.06 -19.97
N ASP A 441 -2.68 1.37 -19.98
CA ASP A 441 -1.65 2.41 -19.98
C ASP A 441 -1.79 3.22 -18.69
N VAL A 442 -0.84 3.02 -17.78
CA VAL A 442 -0.75 3.64 -16.46
C VAL A 442 0.23 4.81 -16.43
N MET A 443 0.62 5.37 -17.59
CA MET A 443 1.54 6.52 -17.65
C MET A 443 1.05 7.70 -16.79
N ASN A 444 -0.26 7.96 -16.79
CA ASN A 444 -0.84 9.03 -16.00
C ASN A 444 -0.83 8.77 -14.48
N ASP A 445 -0.49 7.57 -14.03
CA ASP A 445 -0.22 7.31 -12.60
C ASP A 445 1.17 7.85 -12.21
N TYR A 446 2.13 7.80 -13.15
CA TYR A 446 3.54 8.12 -12.95
C TYR A 446 3.92 9.57 -13.28
N LYS A 447 3.24 10.20 -14.24
CA LYS A 447 3.46 11.60 -14.61
C LYS A 447 2.20 12.26 -15.11
N ASP A 448 2.21 13.58 -15.18
CA ASP A 448 1.13 14.33 -15.81
C ASP A 448 1.31 14.36 -17.35
N PRO A 449 0.25 14.67 -18.12
CA PRO A 449 0.33 14.66 -19.58
C PRO A 449 1.42 15.59 -20.11
N GLU A 450 2.16 15.10 -21.10
CA GLU A 450 3.21 15.85 -21.80
C GLU A 450 2.73 17.22 -22.28
N GLY A 451 3.51 18.27 -22.00
CA GLY A 451 3.19 19.65 -22.35
C GLY A 451 2.15 20.32 -21.43
N SER A 452 1.66 19.62 -20.40
CA SER A 452 0.91 20.26 -19.32
C SER A 452 1.85 21.08 -18.43
N LYS A 453 1.31 22.10 -17.76
CA LYS A 453 2.10 22.91 -16.83
C LYS A 453 2.52 22.09 -15.61
N GLU A 454 1.66 21.18 -15.18
CA GLU A 454 1.87 20.36 -13.98
C GLU A 454 3.02 19.37 -14.15
N GLU A 455 3.12 18.75 -15.33
CA GLU A 455 4.28 17.93 -15.70
C GLU A 455 5.57 18.75 -15.54
N ARG A 456 5.63 19.95 -16.13
CA ARG A 456 6.84 20.77 -16.04
C ARG A 456 7.16 21.25 -14.62
N LEU A 457 6.16 21.64 -13.85
CA LEU A 457 6.33 22.06 -12.46
C LEU A 457 6.89 20.92 -11.61
N SER A 458 6.39 19.70 -11.81
CA SER A 458 6.88 18.49 -11.13
C SER A 458 8.37 18.26 -11.37
N LEU A 459 8.81 18.34 -12.62
CA LEU A 459 10.21 18.13 -12.98
C LEU A 459 11.14 19.24 -12.48
N LEU A 460 10.70 20.52 -12.54
CA LEU A 460 11.46 21.64 -11.98
C LEU A 460 11.66 21.51 -10.46
N ARG A 461 10.64 21.05 -9.75
CA ARG A 461 10.77 20.74 -8.32
C ARG A 461 11.74 19.60 -8.07
N ALA A 462 11.67 18.54 -8.85
CA ALA A 462 12.59 17.41 -8.72
C ALA A 462 14.03 17.89 -8.92
N ALA A 463 14.30 18.61 -10.02
CA ALA A 463 15.61 19.20 -10.31
C ALA A 463 16.09 20.12 -9.18
N PHE A 464 15.20 20.96 -8.62
CA PHE A 464 15.52 21.83 -7.49
C PHE A 464 15.99 21.08 -6.24
N LYS A 465 15.52 19.85 -6.03
CA LYS A 465 15.92 18.98 -4.91
C LYS A 465 17.06 18.01 -5.27
N CYS A 466 17.43 17.88 -6.54
CA CYS A 466 18.57 17.07 -7.01
C CYS A 466 19.92 17.79 -6.82
N GLY A 467 21.02 17.23 -7.34
CA GLY A 467 22.35 17.85 -7.24
C GLY A 467 22.49 19.15 -8.04
N ASP A 468 23.62 19.87 -7.84
CA ASP A 468 23.87 21.17 -8.50
C ASP A 468 23.88 21.09 -10.03
N LYS A 469 24.27 19.95 -10.60
CA LYS A 469 24.26 19.70 -12.05
C LYS A 469 22.84 19.69 -12.63
N ALA A 470 21.89 19.03 -11.95
CA ALA A 470 20.48 19.08 -12.32
C ALA A 470 19.96 20.53 -12.26
N CYS A 471 20.36 21.27 -11.23
CA CYS A 471 19.98 22.68 -11.13
C CYS A 471 20.49 23.55 -12.28
N GLU A 472 21.72 23.33 -12.73
CA GLU A 472 22.28 24.05 -13.88
C GLU A 472 21.50 23.75 -15.16
N TYR A 473 21.22 22.47 -15.45
CA TYR A 473 20.51 22.07 -16.66
C TYR A 473 19.08 22.56 -16.75
N PHE A 474 18.41 22.65 -15.61
CA PHE A 474 17.05 23.18 -15.49
C PHE A 474 17.01 24.70 -15.20
N GLU A 475 18.17 25.36 -15.13
CA GLU A 475 18.31 26.80 -14.83
C GLU A 475 17.65 27.21 -13.50
N VAL A 476 17.77 26.35 -12.47
CA VAL A 476 17.19 26.54 -11.12
C VAL A 476 18.26 26.67 -10.02
N ASP A 477 19.54 26.71 -10.36
CA ASP A 477 20.67 26.88 -9.45
C ASP A 477 20.53 28.13 -8.57
N LYS A 478 20.26 29.27 -9.19
CA LYS A 478 20.08 30.55 -8.49
C LYS A 478 18.74 30.65 -7.78
N ALA A 479 17.75 29.85 -8.17
CA ALA A 479 16.41 29.89 -7.62
C ALA A 479 16.37 29.47 -6.14
N ARG A 480 17.36 28.68 -5.68
CA ARG A 480 17.42 28.15 -4.31
C ARG A 480 17.59 29.21 -3.23
N GLU A 481 18.23 30.32 -3.57
CA GLU A 481 18.54 31.40 -2.63
C GLU A 481 17.57 32.58 -2.75
N ILE A 482 16.57 32.47 -3.63
CA ILE A 482 15.64 33.54 -4.00
C ILE A 482 14.29 33.31 -3.31
N GLU A 483 13.91 34.23 -2.42
CA GLU A 483 12.58 34.26 -1.78
C GLU A 483 11.85 35.57 -2.16
N GLU A 484 11.55 35.72 -3.45
CA GLU A 484 10.87 36.91 -3.98
C GLU A 484 9.36 36.84 -3.84
N ILE A 485 8.78 35.64 -3.91
CA ILE A 485 7.37 35.41 -3.62
C ILE A 485 7.25 34.60 -2.34
N LYS A 486 6.52 35.10 -1.35
CA LYS A 486 6.13 34.33 -0.16
C LYS A 486 4.81 33.63 -0.41
N PHE A 487 4.77 32.33 -0.15
CA PHE A 487 3.58 31.50 -0.33
C PHE A 487 3.03 31.03 1.02
N ALA A 488 1.70 30.98 1.15
CA ALA A 488 1.05 30.39 2.31
C ALA A 488 -0.28 29.73 1.90
N ILE A 489 -0.51 28.50 2.36
CA ILE A 489 -1.82 27.83 2.26
C ILE A 489 -2.68 28.31 3.43
N HIS A 490 -3.94 28.64 3.17
CA HIS A 490 -4.89 28.90 4.22
C HIS A 490 -5.43 27.59 4.77
N ASP A 491 -5.33 27.42 6.09
CA ASP A 491 -5.96 26.32 6.78
C ASP A 491 -7.45 26.32 6.47
N VAL A 492 -7.95 25.16 6.08
CA VAL A 492 -9.35 25.00 5.77
C VAL A 492 -10.12 24.86 7.09
N GLU A 493 -10.96 25.86 7.42
CA GLU A 493 -11.87 25.76 8.57
C GLU A 493 -12.79 24.52 8.46
N THR A 494 -13.49 24.17 9.55
CA THR A 494 -14.40 23.01 9.57
C THR A 494 -15.41 23.04 8.40
N ILE A 495 -15.25 22.12 7.45
CA ILE A 495 -16.17 21.97 6.31
C ILE A 495 -17.29 21.01 6.69
N PHE A 496 -18.52 21.47 6.61
CA PHE A 496 -19.68 20.60 6.81
C PHE A 496 -20.09 19.92 5.50
N ILE A 497 -20.31 18.61 5.55
CA ILE A 497 -20.82 17.84 4.42
C ILE A 497 -22.12 18.44 3.86
N GLY A 498 -22.25 18.43 2.53
CA GLY A 498 -23.40 19.05 1.85
C GLY A 498 -23.18 20.53 1.49
N LYS A 499 -22.06 21.13 1.88
CA LYS A 499 -21.65 22.48 1.45
C LYS A 499 -20.41 22.41 0.56
N GLY A 500 -20.27 23.40 -0.33
CA GLY A 500 -18.99 23.67 -0.99
C GLY A 500 -18.03 24.39 -0.05
N PHE A 501 -16.76 24.40 -0.40
CA PHE A 501 -15.69 25.09 0.34
C PHE A 501 -14.68 25.71 -0.62
N THR A 502 -13.75 26.51 -0.11
CA THR A 502 -12.74 27.19 -0.93
C THR A 502 -11.35 26.88 -0.39
N LEU A 503 -10.46 26.43 -1.27
CA LEU A 503 -9.04 26.34 -1.00
C LEU A 503 -8.39 27.67 -1.42
N ALA A 504 -7.50 28.21 -0.59
CA ALA A 504 -6.85 29.48 -0.87
C ALA A 504 -5.33 29.40 -0.68
N VAL A 505 -4.60 30.01 -1.62
CA VAL A 505 -3.14 30.15 -1.58
C VAL A 505 -2.79 31.61 -1.71
N ASP A 506 -2.17 32.16 -0.68
CA ASP A 506 -1.65 33.52 -0.66
C ASP A 506 -0.27 33.57 -1.30
N MET A 507 -0.04 34.62 -2.10
CA MET A 507 1.21 34.92 -2.76
C MET A 507 1.54 36.39 -2.55
N GLU A 508 2.66 36.67 -1.90
CA GLU A 508 3.14 38.02 -1.63
C GLU A 508 4.44 38.28 -2.39
N ASN A 509 4.41 39.24 -3.32
CA ASN A 509 5.61 39.70 -4.01
C ASN A 509 6.41 40.64 -3.13
N THR A 510 7.61 40.24 -2.73
CA THR A 510 8.48 40.99 -1.83
C THR A 510 9.43 41.93 -2.57
N VAL A 511 9.46 41.94 -3.91
CA VAL A 511 10.37 42.75 -4.72
C VAL A 511 9.68 43.86 -5.52
N ASP A 512 10.48 44.80 -6.01
CA ASP A 512 10.04 45.97 -6.78
C ASP A 512 9.86 45.67 -8.29
N LYS A 513 9.72 44.39 -8.66
CA LYS A 513 9.51 43.93 -10.03
C LYS A 513 8.24 43.08 -10.10
N LYS A 514 7.51 43.17 -11.22
CA LYS A 514 6.40 42.27 -11.51
C LYS A 514 6.92 40.83 -11.60
N ARG A 515 6.14 39.87 -11.08
CA ARG A 515 6.42 38.44 -11.16
C ARG A 515 5.22 37.68 -11.70
N THR A 516 5.51 36.57 -12.37
CA THR A 516 4.52 35.69 -12.96
C THR A 516 4.66 34.33 -12.29
N VAL A 517 3.59 33.86 -11.66
CA VAL A 517 3.57 32.61 -10.90
C VAL A 517 2.72 31.59 -11.64
N GLN A 518 3.31 30.46 -12.00
CA GLN A 518 2.57 29.26 -12.40
C GLN A 518 2.27 28.44 -11.16
N ILE A 519 1.02 28.05 -10.99
CA ILE A 519 0.58 27.30 -9.80
C ILE A 519 -0.32 26.14 -10.24
N ALA A 520 -0.08 24.98 -9.66
CA ALA A 520 -0.93 23.81 -9.79
C ALA A 520 -1.39 23.33 -8.41
N LEU A 521 -2.69 23.13 -8.26
CA LEU A 521 -3.34 22.68 -7.05
C LEU A 521 -4.11 21.40 -7.37
N THR A 522 -3.92 20.37 -6.55
CA THR A 522 -4.65 19.11 -6.66
C THR A 522 -5.23 18.72 -5.30
N LEU A 523 -6.50 18.31 -5.29
CA LEU A 523 -7.25 17.82 -4.13
C LEU A 523 -7.69 16.38 -4.39
N TRP A 524 -7.49 15.48 -3.43
CA TRP A 524 -8.00 14.10 -3.47
C TRP A 524 -8.44 13.62 -2.10
N SER A 525 -9.18 12.51 -2.07
CA SER A 525 -9.48 11.78 -0.84
C SER A 525 -8.36 10.84 -0.44
N ILE A 526 -8.20 10.61 0.87
CA ILE A 526 -7.22 9.67 1.42
C ILE A 526 -7.91 8.69 2.37
N TYR A 527 -7.49 7.43 2.34
CA TYR A 527 -7.87 6.47 3.38
C TYR A 527 -7.08 6.76 4.66
N TYR A 528 -7.59 6.34 5.81
CA TYR A 528 -6.90 6.49 7.09
C TYR A 528 -5.51 5.82 7.13
N THR A 529 -5.27 4.86 6.23
CA THR A 529 -3.97 4.20 6.02
C THR A 529 -2.95 5.07 5.30
N GLY A 530 -3.33 6.29 4.89
CA GLY A 530 -2.49 7.19 4.09
C GLY A 530 -2.41 6.81 2.61
N VAL A 531 -3.21 5.86 2.14
CA VAL A 531 -3.31 5.52 0.72
C VAL A 531 -4.20 6.54 0.00
N LYS A 532 -3.76 7.00 -1.18
CA LYS A 532 -4.56 7.90 -2.03
C LYS A 532 -5.83 7.20 -2.52
N GLY A 533 -6.96 7.87 -2.36
CA GLY A 533 -8.27 7.50 -2.91
C GLY A 533 -8.49 8.14 -4.28
N HIS A 534 -9.51 8.99 -4.38
CA HIS A 534 -9.97 9.56 -5.65
C HIS A 534 -9.56 11.04 -5.80
N THR A 535 -9.11 11.43 -6.99
CA THR A 535 -8.86 12.84 -7.34
C THR A 535 -10.17 13.62 -7.40
N VAL A 536 -10.34 14.56 -6.47
CA VAL A 536 -11.51 15.42 -6.35
C VAL A 536 -11.46 16.56 -7.35
N LYS A 537 -10.36 17.33 -7.35
CA LYS A 537 -10.19 18.51 -8.21
C LYS A 537 -8.73 18.74 -8.55
N LYS A 538 -8.48 19.27 -9.75
CA LYS A 538 -7.17 19.72 -10.22
C LYS A 538 -7.33 21.08 -10.90
N VAL A 539 -6.47 22.04 -10.58
CA VAL A 539 -6.47 23.39 -11.12
C VAL A 539 -5.04 23.79 -11.45
N CYS A 540 -4.83 24.40 -12.62
CA CYS A 540 -3.56 25.02 -12.96
C CYS A 540 -3.78 26.42 -13.54
N GLU A 541 -3.11 27.41 -12.96
CA GLU A 541 -3.30 28.84 -13.26
C GLU A 541 -1.95 29.54 -13.44
N THR A 542 -1.97 30.66 -14.18
CA THR A 542 -0.83 31.59 -14.27
C THR A 542 -1.28 32.94 -13.74
N ILE A 543 -0.59 33.44 -12.72
CA ILE A 543 -0.99 34.62 -11.96
C ILE A 543 0.12 35.66 -12.01
N GLU A 544 -0.21 36.85 -12.48
CA GLU A 544 0.69 38.00 -12.45
C GLU A 544 0.53 38.79 -11.15
N ILE A 545 1.64 39.03 -10.46
CA ILE A 545 1.71 39.73 -9.18
C ILE A 545 2.53 41.02 -9.35
N PRO A 546 1.91 42.21 -9.24
CA PRO A 546 2.63 43.48 -9.31
C PRO A 546 3.69 43.63 -8.19
N PRO A 547 4.63 44.57 -8.34
CA PRO A 547 5.63 44.88 -7.32
C PRO A 547 5.01 45.13 -5.94
N LYS A 548 5.56 44.53 -4.89
CA LYS A 548 5.13 44.74 -3.48
C LYS A 548 3.64 44.45 -3.21
N GLU A 549 2.96 43.73 -4.09
CA GLU A 549 1.54 43.37 -3.94
C GLU A 549 1.33 41.94 -3.47
N LYS A 550 0.12 41.68 -2.96
CA LYS A 550 -0.37 40.33 -2.63
C LYS A 550 -1.47 39.93 -3.60
N LYS A 551 -1.45 38.67 -4.01
CA LYS A 551 -2.53 38.01 -4.75
C LYS A 551 -2.90 36.73 -4.05
N GLN A 552 -4.13 36.28 -4.28
CA GLN A 552 -4.64 35.04 -3.71
C GLN A 552 -5.28 34.22 -4.82
N LEU A 553 -4.89 32.95 -4.93
CA LEU A 553 -5.63 31.97 -5.72
C LEU A 553 -6.76 31.42 -4.84
N LYS A 554 -7.99 31.45 -5.34
CA LYS A 554 -9.15 30.81 -4.69
C LYS A 554 -9.71 29.73 -5.59
N VAL A 555 -9.80 28.52 -5.08
CA VAL A 555 -10.37 27.37 -5.79
C VAL A 555 -11.63 26.92 -5.04
N GLU A 556 -12.79 27.16 -5.64
CA GLU A 556 -14.06 26.68 -5.10
C GLU A 556 -14.23 25.19 -5.39
N VAL A 557 -14.61 24.40 -4.38
CA VAL A 557 -14.92 22.97 -4.48
C VAL A 557 -16.39 22.78 -4.15
N THR A 558 -17.15 22.28 -5.12
CA THR A 558 -18.60 22.06 -5.00
C THR A 558 -18.91 20.70 -4.40
N LEU A 559 -20.13 20.52 -3.87
CA LEU A 559 -20.58 19.25 -3.29
C LEU A 559 -20.49 18.11 -4.30
N GLU A 560 -20.88 18.39 -5.54
CA GLU A 560 -20.92 17.44 -6.63
C GLU A 560 -19.51 16.96 -7.04
N GLU A 561 -18.47 17.76 -6.81
CA GLU A 561 -17.09 17.40 -7.15
C GLU A 561 -16.47 16.43 -6.14
N TYR A 562 -16.85 16.48 -4.86
CA TYR A 562 -16.21 15.69 -3.81
C TYR A 562 -17.06 14.54 -3.26
N LEU A 563 -18.39 14.64 -3.25
CA LEU A 563 -19.24 13.75 -2.45
C LEU A 563 -19.09 12.27 -2.82
N ASP A 564 -19.09 11.93 -4.11
CA ASP A 564 -18.96 10.56 -4.62
C ASP A 564 -17.52 10.04 -4.62
N LYS A 565 -16.56 10.90 -4.28
CA LYS A 565 -15.13 10.60 -4.21
C LYS A 565 -14.62 10.51 -2.78
N LEU A 566 -15.47 10.80 -1.79
CA LEU A 566 -15.13 10.59 -0.39
C LEU A 566 -14.98 9.09 -0.11
N VAL A 567 -13.97 8.77 0.69
CA VAL A 567 -13.74 7.43 1.23
C VAL A 567 -14.08 7.42 2.74
N GLU A 568 -13.86 6.28 3.40
CA GLU A 568 -14.03 6.14 4.86
C GLU A 568 -13.33 7.28 5.62
N PHE A 569 -13.94 7.73 6.72
CA PHE A 569 -13.50 8.92 7.49
C PHE A 569 -13.55 10.27 6.75
N SER A 570 -13.77 10.32 5.43
CA SER A 570 -13.94 11.56 4.66
C SER A 570 -12.77 12.55 4.81
N LEU A 571 -11.55 12.00 4.84
CA LEU A 571 -10.30 12.74 4.84
C LEU A 571 -9.95 13.20 3.42
N LEU A 572 -9.50 14.44 3.30
CA LEU A 572 -9.06 15.07 2.05
C LEU A 572 -7.67 15.64 2.23
N LYS A 573 -6.88 15.61 1.16
CA LYS A 573 -5.56 16.21 1.13
C LYS A 573 -5.39 17.05 -0.12
N THR A 574 -4.90 18.27 0.07
CA THR A 574 -4.53 19.20 -0.99
C THR A 574 -3.01 19.28 -1.11
N HIS A 575 -2.53 19.41 -2.33
CA HIS A 575 -1.14 19.69 -2.66
C HIS A 575 -1.09 20.83 -3.65
N VAL A 576 -0.12 21.70 -3.43
CA VAL A 576 0.13 22.87 -4.25
C VAL A 576 1.59 22.87 -4.63
N ILE A 577 1.85 23.11 -5.90
CA ILE A 577 3.17 23.39 -6.44
C ILE A 577 3.11 24.71 -7.20
N ALA A 578 4.05 25.61 -6.94
CA ALA A 578 4.11 26.90 -7.58
C ALA A 578 5.53 27.24 -7.99
N THR A 579 5.70 27.80 -9.18
CA THR A 579 6.99 28.26 -9.71
C THR A 579 6.87 29.67 -10.27
N VAL A 580 7.79 30.54 -9.89
CA VAL A 580 7.94 31.90 -10.45
C VAL A 580 8.66 31.79 -11.79
N GLU A 581 8.04 32.25 -12.88
CA GLU A 581 8.56 32.05 -14.24
C GLU A 581 9.92 32.70 -14.45
N GLU A 582 10.12 33.91 -13.92
CA GLU A 582 11.30 34.74 -14.16
C GLU A 582 12.53 34.31 -13.35
N THR A 583 12.34 33.71 -12.17
CA THR A 583 13.45 33.33 -11.27
C THR A 583 13.56 31.84 -11.03
N LYS A 584 12.56 31.06 -11.49
CA LYS A 584 12.38 29.64 -11.22
C LYS A 584 12.27 29.29 -9.73
N GLN A 585 12.07 30.29 -8.86
CA GLN A 585 11.75 30.07 -7.45
C GLN A 585 10.56 29.10 -7.38
N THR A 586 10.76 27.94 -6.78
CA THR A 586 9.74 26.89 -6.68
C THR A 586 9.37 26.67 -5.22
N TRP A 587 8.09 26.56 -4.96
CA TRP A 587 7.52 26.32 -3.65
C TRP A 587 6.48 25.20 -3.74
N ALA A 588 6.35 24.44 -2.66
CA ALA A 588 5.31 23.45 -2.53
C ALA A 588 4.72 23.47 -1.11
N GLY A 589 3.43 23.21 -1.02
CA GLY A 589 2.73 23.09 0.24
C GLY A 589 1.65 22.01 0.17
N GLU A 590 1.33 21.47 1.32
CA GLU A 590 0.29 20.46 1.49
C GLU A 590 -0.57 20.81 2.69
N ASP A 591 -1.84 20.45 2.64
CA ASP A 591 -2.75 20.55 3.79
C ASP A 591 -3.71 19.34 3.79
N GLU A 592 -4.08 18.88 4.98
CA GLU A 592 -4.94 17.72 5.22
C GLU A 592 -6.07 18.09 6.17
N PHE A 593 -7.30 17.79 5.78
CA PHE A 593 -8.49 18.15 6.54
C PHE A 593 -9.61 17.14 6.37
N GLN A 594 -10.58 17.15 7.30
CA GLN A 594 -11.71 16.23 7.31
C GLN A 594 -13.03 16.96 7.02
N ILE A 595 -13.88 16.34 6.20
CA ILE A 595 -15.26 16.80 6.06
C ILE A 595 -16.06 16.41 7.30
N ALA A 596 -16.51 17.42 8.06
CA ALA A 596 -17.36 17.25 9.23
C ALA A 596 -18.76 16.77 8.82
N LYS A 597 -19.16 15.64 9.38
CA LYS A 597 -20.50 15.08 9.25
C LYS A 597 -21.38 15.57 10.40
N PRO A 598 -22.70 15.75 10.18
CA PRO A 598 -23.63 16.05 11.28
C PRO A 598 -23.67 14.89 12.28
N SER A 599 -24.09 15.18 13.51
CA SER A 599 -24.28 14.16 14.55
C SER A 599 -25.71 13.61 14.56
N LEU A 600 -25.84 12.33 14.93
CA LEU A 600 -27.11 11.71 15.26
C LEU A 600 -27.49 12.09 16.69
N THR A 601 -28.66 12.71 16.86
CA THR A 601 -29.20 13.04 18.18
C THR A 601 -29.96 11.85 18.75
N ILE A 602 -29.82 11.62 20.05
CA ILE A 602 -30.42 10.47 20.73
C ILE A 602 -31.20 10.97 21.95
N GLU A 603 -32.48 10.65 21.99
CA GLU A 603 -33.42 11.05 23.04
C GLU A 603 -34.19 9.84 23.60
N THR A 604 -34.75 9.98 24.80
CA THR A 604 -35.62 8.99 25.43
C THR A 604 -37.05 9.49 25.53
N GLU A 605 -38.02 8.57 25.53
CA GLU A 605 -39.41 8.88 25.92
C GLU A 605 -39.49 9.07 27.44
N GLY A 606 -39.18 10.29 27.90
CA GLY A 606 -39.13 10.61 29.32
C GLY A 606 -38.00 9.87 30.06
N ASN A 607 -38.21 9.63 31.35
CA ASN A 607 -37.25 8.91 32.18
C ASN A 607 -37.45 7.40 32.02
N LEU A 608 -36.38 6.69 31.69
CA LEU A 608 -36.41 5.23 31.66
C LEU A 608 -36.34 4.68 33.09
N GLU A 609 -37.09 3.61 33.36
CA GLU A 609 -37.10 2.93 34.65
C GLU A 609 -36.71 1.46 34.46
N LEU A 610 -36.00 0.90 35.46
CA LEU A 610 -35.60 -0.51 35.44
C LEU A 610 -36.81 -1.44 35.20
N ASP A 611 -36.62 -2.41 34.29
CA ASP A 611 -37.60 -3.45 33.93
C ASP A 611 -38.93 -2.93 33.35
N LYS A 612 -39.01 -1.63 32.97
CA LYS A 612 -40.17 -1.06 32.30
C LYS A 612 -39.90 -0.78 30.82
N PRO A 613 -40.85 -1.09 29.92
CA PRO A 613 -40.74 -0.68 28.52
C PRO A 613 -40.65 0.84 28.39
N GLY A 614 -39.71 1.31 27.58
CA GLY A 614 -39.57 2.70 27.16
C GLY A 614 -39.15 2.77 25.70
N LYS A 615 -38.80 3.97 25.23
CA LYS A 615 -38.41 4.19 23.84
C LYS A 615 -37.20 5.08 23.71
N LEU A 616 -36.41 4.80 22.67
CA LEU A 616 -35.35 5.66 22.18
C LEU A 616 -35.78 6.29 20.86
N PHE A 617 -35.34 7.53 20.67
CA PHE A 617 -35.50 8.26 19.43
C PHE A 617 -34.14 8.65 18.87
N PHE A 618 -33.88 8.25 17.64
CA PHE A 618 -32.69 8.63 16.90
C PHE A 618 -33.09 9.66 15.85
N ILE A 619 -32.56 10.87 15.96
CA ILE A 619 -32.98 12.03 15.18
C ILE A 619 -31.80 12.55 14.38
N PHE A 620 -31.99 12.66 13.07
CA PHE A 620 -30.97 13.15 12.15
C PHE A 620 -31.64 13.87 10.99
N THR A 621 -30.98 14.89 10.44
CA THR A 621 -31.43 15.60 9.25
C THR A 621 -30.47 15.33 8.10
N ASN A 622 -30.99 14.79 6.99
CA ASN A 622 -30.20 14.57 5.79
C ASN A 622 -29.57 15.89 5.31
N PRO A 623 -28.23 16.06 5.37
CA PRO A 623 -27.59 17.32 5.02
C PRO A 623 -27.51 17.52 3.50
N LEU A 624 -27.81 16.51 2.69
CA LEU A 624 -27.64 16.53 1.24
C LEU A 624 -28.91 17.00 0.52
N ASN A 625 -28.71 17.54 -0.68
CA ASN A 625 -29.78 17.77 -1.65
C ASN A 625 -30.13 16.48 -2.43
N LYS A 626 -29.63 15.32 -1.98
CA LYS A 626 -29.84 13.99 -2.58
C LYS A 626 -30.56 13.10 -1.59
N LYS A 627 -31.31 12.14 -2.14
CA LYS A 627 -31.98 11.09 -1.37
C LYS A 627 -30.91 10.13 -0.83
N LEU A 628 -31.00 9.76 0.44
CA LEU A 628 -30.17 8.71 1.05
C LEU A 628 -30.86 7.37 0.84
N THR A 629 -30.14 6.39 0.31
CA THR A 629 -30.64 5.05 0.00
C THR A 629 -29.98 3.99 0.84
N GLU A 630 -30.66 2.84 0.99
CA GLU A 630 -30.16 1.70 1.77
C GLU A 630 -29.83 2.08 3.23
N CYS A 631 -30.69 2.92 3.81
CA CYS A 631 -30.47 3.48 5.14
C CYS A 631 -30.53 2.40 6.23
N GLN A 632 -29.59 2.45 7.18
CA GLN A 632 -29.48 1.51 8.29
C GLN A 632 -29.07 2.25 9.57
N LEU A 633 -29.59 1.82 10.72
CA LEU A 633 -29.17 2.29 12.03
C LEU A 633 -28.59 1.11 12.82
N ALA A 634 -27.37 1.28 13.34
CA ALA A 634 -26.77 0.38 14.30
C ALA A 634 -26.60 1.10 15.64
N PHE A 635 -26.89 0.45 16.76
CA PHE A 635 -26.75 1.06 18.08
C PHE A 635 -26.62 0.02 19.19
N GLU A 636 -25.99 0.43 20.29
CA GLU A 636 -25.85 -0.40 21.48
C GLU A 636 -25.73 0.45 22.75
N CYS A 637 -26.17 -0.13 23.87
CA CYS A 637 -26.04 0.46 25.19
C CYS A 637 -26.03 -0.67 26.24
N PRO A 638 -24.86 -1.06 26.78
CA PRO A 638 -24.78 -2.06 27.82
C PRO A 638 -25.72 -1.75 29.00
N GLY A 639 -26.54 -2.72 29.40
CA GLY A 639 -27.56 -2.54 30.45
C GLY A 639 -28.91 -1.98 29.97
N LEU A 640 -29.04 -1.63 28.68
CA LEU A 640 -30.30 -1.20 28.08
C LEU A 640 -30.66 -2.04 26.85
N VAL A 641 -29.72 -2.17 25.90
CA VAL A 641 -29.94 -2.88 24.63
C VAL A 641 -28.60 -3.40 24.11
N LYS A 642 -28.55 -4.70 23.78
CA LYS A 642 -27.42 -5.29 23.06
C LYS A 642 -27.34 -4.70 21.65
N HIS A 643 -26.22 -4.88 20.96
CA HIS A 643 -26.05 -4.45 19.57
C HIS A 643 -27.26 -4.78 18.69
N GLN A 644 -27.88 -3.75 18.14
CA GLN A 644 -28.97 -3.84 17.17
C GLN A 644 -28.52 -3.24 15.85
N LYS A 645 -29.01 -3.82 14.76
CA LYS A 645 -28.86 -3.29 13.40
C LYS A 645 -30.21 -3.35 12.71
N ILE A 646 -30.81 -2.19 12.44
CA ILE A 646 -32.15 -2.08 11.87
C ILE A 646 -32.11 -1.38 10.51
N PRO A 647 -32.72 -1.95 9.46
CA PRO A 647 -32.92 -1.23 8.21
C PRO A 647 -33.94 -0.10 8.42
N PHE A 648 -33.74 1.00 7.71
CA PHE A 648 -34.66 2.14 7.69
C PHE A 648 -35.00 2.48 6.23
N ARG A 649 -36.16 3.10 6.01
CA ARG A 649 -36.52 3.54 4.66
C ARG A 649 -35.53 4.58 4.14
N ASP A 650 -35.47 4.72 2.82
CA ASP A 650 -34.74 5.82 2.22
C ASP A 650 -35.21 7.19 2.76
N THR A 651 -34.27 8.12 2.87
CA THR A 651 -34.49 9.45 3.43
C THR A 651 -34.45 10.50 2.32
N LEU A 652 -35.47 11.35 2.23
CA LEU A 652 -35.56 12.39 1.21
C LEU A 652 -34.50 13.48 1.42
N PRO A 653 -34.17 14.26 0.38
CA PRO A 653 -33.32 15.45 0.52
C PRO A 653 -33.79 16.37 1.65
N LYS A 654 -32.88 16.79 2.53
CA LYS A 654 -33.15 17.71 3.65
C LYS A 654 -34.21 17.24 4.66
N GLU A 655 -34.65 15.99 4.59
CA GLU A 655 -35.62 15.42 5.52
C GLU A 655 -34.99 15.21 6.91
N THR A 656 -35.70 15.62 7.95
CA THR A 656 -35.42 15.21 9.33
C THR A 656 -36.15 13.91 9.63
N ILE A 657 -35.39 12.86 9.92
CA ILE A 657 -35.91 11.55 10.31
C ILE A 657 -35.87 11.41 11.83
N LYS A 658 -36.87 10.68 12.34
CA LYS A 658 -36.96 10.26 13.74
C LYS A 658 -37.25 8.76 13.75
N ILE A 659 -36.26 7.97 14.16
CA ILE A 659 -36.36 6.51 14.25
C ILE A 659 -36.71 6.15 15.69
N GLU A 660 -37.82 5.44 15.88
CA GLU A 660 -38.29 4.99 17.19
C GLU A 660 -37.92 3.53 17.40
N THR A 661 -37.29 3.24 18.54
CA THR A 661 -36.94 1.87 18.94
C THR A 661 -37.40 1.61 20.37
N PRO A 662 -38.21 0.56 20.63
CA PRO A 662 -38.55 0.16 21.99
C PRO A 662 -37.34 -0.45 22.71
N VAL A 663 -37.22 -0.17 24.01
CA VAL A 663 -36.17 -0.69 24.89
C VAL A 663 -36.74 -1.07 26.25
N THR A 664 -36.03 -1.93 26.99
CA THR A 664 -36.38 -2.28 28.38
C THR A 664 -35.09 -2.35 29.18
N PRO A 665 -34.82 -1.37 30.07
CA PRO A 665 -33.57 -1.32 30.81
C PRO A 665 -33.42 -2.51 31.76
N THR A 666 -32.22 -3.07 31.81
CA THR A 666 -31.84 -4.16 32.73
C THR A 666 -30.86 -3.71 33.81
N SER A 667 -30.38 -2.46 33.74
CA SER A 667 -29.44 -1.86 34.68
C SER A 667 -29.86 -0.43 35.02
N LYS A 668 -29.64 0.00 36.26
CA LYS A 668 -29.87 1.37 36.73
C LYS A 668 -28.63 2.26 36.59
N GLY A 669 -28.84 3.57 36.58
CA GLY A 669 -27.79 4.59 36.59
C GLY A 669 -27.55 5.21 35.20
N LYS A 670 -26.40 5.87 35.06
CA LYS A 670 -25.97 6.51 33.80
C LYS A 670 -25.37 5.47 32.86
N LEU A 671 -26.04 5.22 31.75
CA LEU A 671 -25.62 4.29 30.71
C LEU A 671 -25.17 5.07 29.47
N ALA A 672 -24.04 4.70 28.89
CA ALA A 672 -23.57 5.29 27.64
C ALA A 672 -24.19 4.53 26.45
N LEU A 673 -24.83 5.26 25.56
CA LEU A 673 -25.40 4.73 24.32
C LEU A 673 -24.64 5.30 23.13
N VAL A 674 -24.28 4.43 22.18
CA VAL A 674 -23.63 4.80 20.93
C VAL A 674 -24.48 4.30 19.76
N ALA A 675 -24.62 5.14 18.74
CA ALA A 675 -25.38 4.83 17.54
C ALA A 675 -24.70 5.36 16.28
N ILE A 676 -24.92 4.65 15.18
CA ILE A 676 -24.38 4.94 13.86
C ILE A 676 -25.51 4.81 12.85
N PHE A 677 -25.77 5.86 12.10
CA PHE A 677 -26.62 5.83 10.92
C PHE A 677 -25.75 5.72 9.67
N PHE A 678 -26.11 4.82 8.76
CA PHE A 678 -25.39 4.53 7.53
C PHE A 678 -26.35 4.59 6.34
N SER A 679 -25.88 5.08 5.20
CA SER A 679 -26.57 5.04 3.91
C SER A 679 -25.54 4.97 2.78
N LYS A 680 -25.96 4.63 1.57
CA LYS A 680 -25.05 4.52 0.43
C LYS A 680 -24.35 5.83 0.05
N GLU A 681 -25.01 6.97 0.20
CA GLU A 681 -24.49 8.29 -0.18
C GLU A 681 -23.81 9.02 0.97
N LEU A 682 -24.07 8.60 2.21
CA LEU A 682 -23.56 9.24 3.43
C LEU A 682 -23.24 8.17 4.47
N HIS A 683 -21.95 7.84 4.56
CA HIS A 683 -21.43 6.86 5.49
C HIS A 683 -21.22 7.47 6.88
N GLU A 684 -21.48 6.69 7.93
CA GLU A 684 -21.00 6.93 9.31
C GLU A 684 -21.46 8.24 9.97
N ILE A 685 -22.77 8.38 10.19
CA ILE A 685 -23.33 9.45 11.03
C ILE A 685 -23.39 8.98 12.48
N LEU A 686 -22.46 9.46 13.30
CA LEU A 686 -22.28 9.05 14.69
C LEU A 686 -23.16 9.84 15.65
N GLY A 687 -23.64 9.19 16.70
CA GLY A 687 -24.29 9.81 17.84
C GLY A 687 -23.96 9.08 19.12
N SER A 688 -23.85 9.81 20.22
CA SER A 688 -23.72 9.24 21.55
C SER A 688 -24.52 10.06 22.56
N ALA A 689 -25.06 9.37 23.57
CA ALA A 689 -25.80 10.01 24.65
C ALA A 689 -25.61 9.26 25.97
N SER A 690 -25.70 10.01 27.06
CA SER A 690 -25.81 9.47 28.41
C SER A 690 -27.29 9.32 28.75
N ILE A 691 -27.71 8.10 29.05
CA ILE A 691 -29.08 7.73 29.36
C ILE A 691 -29.17 7.45 30.87
N ASP A 692 -29.99 8.22 31.58
CA ASP A 692 -30.28 8.00 32.98
C ASP A 692 -31.44 7.00 33.13
N VAL A 693 -31.18 5.87 33.80
CA VAL A 693 -32.20 4.87 34.15
C VAL A 693 -32.44 4.87 35.67
N ALA A 694 -33.69 5.12 36.06
CA ALA A 694 -34.12 5.23 37.46
C ALA A 694 -34.40 3.88 38.15
#